data_AF-A0A1I0VJ39-F1
#
_entry.id   AF-A0A1I0VJ39-F1
#
_cell.length_a   1.000
_cell.length_b   1.000
_cell.length_c   1.000
_cell.angle_alpha   90.00
_cell.angle_beta   90.00
_cell.angle_gamma   90.00
#
_symmetry.space_group_name_H-M   'P 1'
#
loop_
_entity.id
_entity.type
_entity.pdbx_description
1 polymer ?
#
loop_
_entity_poly.entity_id
_entity_poly.type
_entity_poly.pdbx_seq_one_letter_code
_entity_poly.pdbx_strand_id
1 'polypeptide(L)'
;MEKIKLVNIKKQNTRVDYVFYCEGSIANAFRKNVDFFVDYDFKIFTIPNSILVIPFLTNVLPVAWLYDATIEIEEIDENYLSSIEEIKKIFAKLYPNLAFKGKIVVNKIVSNRLSKEEDRSMLFYSGGVGSVDALINLLNEKPILATMWGNDLFFHESDGWDEVIRQTSKVAEEYDLECRFFQTSFRYILNYEILNAKFAKPNLTNWWQGFQKELGILSHGAVMAYYYGIKKIYISQNNNVKNREDYAGIKLSKITNSLKFSSASCFCVGENTSRNDKVESICDYVKNTGKKMHLRVCWEQRDGKNCCICEKCIRTFMNILTEDLNPQDFGFDFSDELYDLILSRLNSNVIKLSMNNWGYIIQKISEKPELIQKNLLANYLVKKYPKYAEKKYTYIPTVIEEKQTTKFSGILLERPHDYSNTEIAFESVGLNTGNLVFRDSLIKNLDLLNISYEAYEQIAKDIKNVPIVVTDLIWINENSNFDYLYERVKKNKNTAFVPMSVGLQAKDYEVDFKLNESTKNVLSAMQERAIIGVRGEYTATILEKNGIKNIDIIGCPSLYYENDSNLFIKKSDEEITKVCANFRTFYGLLNKNEKHFLTYCANKDYDFVEQTSHEFVKENAADDNYYNYVSKWLNRKKKVFFDTNEWKDYMKGFQFSMGPRFHGNVMALWNRIPALFMSIDSRTEELVRYFELPYIKMSEFDENQPIEYYYELADYTEFNSNFKLKYLKYMQFLRKNNIVK
;
A
#
# COMPACT_ATOMS: atom_id res chain seq x y z
N MET A 1 6.33 -22.70 -19.48
CA MET A 1 5.57 -21.46 -19.70
C MET A 1 4.22 -21.66 -19.04
N GLU A 2 3.77 -20.73 -18.20
CA GLU A 2 2.48 -20.85 -17.51
C GLU A 2 1.34 -20.51 -18.47
N LYS A 3 0.30 -21.36 -18.54
CA LYS A 3 -0.78 -21.20 -19.52
C LYS A 3 -2.13 -21.68 -19.00
N ILE A 4 -3.19 -20.97 -19.38
CA ILE A 4 -4.59 -21.37 -19.22
C ILE A 4 -5.23 -21.34 -20.61
N LYS A 5 -5.76 -22.46 -21.09
CA LYS A 5 -6.48 -22.51 -22.36
C LYS A 5 -7.93 -22.88 -22.13
N LEU A 6 -8.84 -21.98 -22.51
CA LEU A 6 -10.27 -22.31 -22.58
C LEU A 6 -10.51 -23.06 -23.90
N VAL A 7 -10.82 -24.34 -23.79
CA VAL A 7 -11.00 -25.24 -24.94
C VAL A 7 -12.40 -25.14 -25.49
N ASN A 8 -13.42 -25.06 -24.62
CA ASN A 8 -14.80 -25.04 -25.05
C ASN A 8 -15.72 -24.36 -24.03
N ILE A 9 -16.76 -23.69 -24.54
CA ILE A 9 -17.90 -23.18 -23.79
C ILE A 9 -19.12 -24.03 -24.20
N LYS A 10 -19.49 -25.00 -23.37
CA LYS A 10 -20.60 -25.92 -23.65
C LYS A 10 -21.91 -25.31 -23.17
N LYS A 11 -22.85 -25.07 -24.09
CA LYS A 11 -24.20 -24.58 -23.76
C LYS A 11 -25.18 -25.74 -23.59
N GLN A 12 -25.87 -25.79 -22.45
CA GLN A 12 -26.84 -26.81 -22.10
C GLN A 12 -28.11 -26.16 -21.54
N ASN A 13 -29.04 -25.78 -22.42
CA ASN A 13 -30.29 -25.10 -22.04
C ASN A 13 -30.05 -23.80 -21.26
N THR A 14 -30.06 -23.86 -19.94
CA THR A 14 -29.82 -22.76 -19.01
C THR A 14 -28.38 -22.70 -18.50
N ARG A 15 -27.62 -23.79 -18.65
CA ARG A 15 -26.28 -23.98 -18.10
C ARG A 15 -25.19 -23.78 -19.12
N VAL A 16 -24.10 -23.16 -18.70
CA VAL A 16 -22.82 -23.09 -19.41
C VAL A 16 -21.74 -23.81 -18.61
N ASP A 17 -21.03 -24.74 -19.25
CA ASP A 17 -19.84 -25.39 -18.68
C ASP A 17 -18.57 -24.92 -19.42
N TYR A 18 -17.54 -24.57 -18.66
CA TYR A 18 -16.26 -24.11 -19.20
C TYR A 18 -15.24 -25.24 -19.13
N VAL A 19 -14.83 -25.74 -20.30
CA VAL A 19 -13.79 -26.76 -20.41
C VAL A 19 -12.46 -26.07 -20.65
N PHE A 20 -11.56 -26.12 -19.68
CA PHE A 20 -10.25 -25.51 -19.76
C PHE A 20 -9.17 -26.44 -19.19
N TYR A 21 -7.92 -26.19 -19.55
CA TYR A 21 -6.79 -26.85 -18.91
C TYR A 21 -5.69 -25.83 -18.60
N CYS A 22 -4.84 -26.18 -17.64
CA CYS A 22 -3.74 -25.37 -17.17
C CYS A 22 -2.41 -26.11 -17.40
N GLU A 23 -1.40 -25.43 -17.94
CA GLU A 23 -0.04 -25.95 -18.09
C GLU A 23 0.91 -25.18 -17.17
N GLY A 24 1.81 -25.91 -16.49
CA GLY A 24 2.79 -25.34 -15.57
C GLY A 24 2.34 -25.34 -14.10
N SER A 25 3.06 -24.57 -13.27
CA SER A 25 2.79 -24.47 -11.84
C SER A 25 1.46 -23.80 -11.51
N ILE A 26 0.88 -23.03 -12.44
CA ILE A 26 -0.43 -22.39 -12.32
C ILE A 26 -1.56 -23.40 -12.15
N ALA A 27 -1.41 -24.65 -12.60
CA ALA A 27 -2.39 -25.70 -12.37
C ALA A 27 -2.70 -25.90 -10.86
N ASN A 28 -1.73 -25.64 -9.98
CA ASN A 28 -1.92 -25.72 -8.53
C ASN A 28 -2.86 -24.64 -7.98
N ALA A 29 -3.07 -23.53 -8.71
CA ALA A 29 -4.03 -22.50 -8.33
C ALA A 29 -5.49 -22.96 -8.49
N PHE A 30 -5.73 -24.12 -9.11
CA PHE A 30 -7.06 -24.67 -9.37
C PHE A 30 -7.27 -25.98 -8.61
N ARG A 31 -8.50 -26.22 -8.16
CA ARG A 31 -8.87 -27.49 -7.56
C ARG A 31 -9.03 -28.55 -8.64
N LYS A 32 -8.56 -29.76 -8.37
CA LYS A 32 -8.79 -30.92 -9.24
C LYS A 32 -10.23 -31.39 -9.10
N ASN A 33 -10.81 -31.90 -10.19
CA ASN A 33 -12.15 -32.51 -10.23
C ASN A 33 -13.29 -31.56 -9.80
N VAL A 34 -13.16 -30.26 -10.12
CA VAL A 34 -14.21 -29.27 -9.90
C VAL A 34 -14.48 -28.57 -11.22
N ASP A 35 -15.69 -28.74 -11.73
CA ASP A 35 -16.12 -28.07 -12.97
C ASP A 35 -16.44 -26.60 -12.72
N PHE A 36 -16.05 -25.74 -13.65
CA PHE A 36 -16.58 -24.38 -13.71
C PHE A 36 -17.86 -24.39 -14.56
N PHE A 37 -18.99 -24.06 -13.95
CA PHE A 37 -20.25 -23.80 -14.65
C PHE A 37 -20.96 -22.57 -14.10
N VAL A 38 -21.90 -22.06 -14.90
CA VAL A 38 -22.96 -21.14 -14.47
C VAL A 38 -24.29 -21.67 -15.00
N ASP A 39 -25.32 -21.74 -14.16
CA ASP A 39 -26.67 -22.16 -14.51
C ASP A 39 -27.65 -21.02 -14.23
N TYR A 40 -28.20 -20.44 -15.29
CA TYR A 40 -29.09 -19.28 -15.24
C TYR A 40 -30.56 -19.69 -15.10
N ASP A 41 -31.46 -18.76 -14.83
CA ASP A 41 -32.91 -19.01 -14.86
C ASP A 41 -33.55 -18.82 -16.25
N PHE A 42 -32.72 -18.63 -17.29
CA PHE A 42 -33.15 -18.46 -18.67
C PHE A 42 -32.27 -19.24 -19.64
N LYS A 43 -32.79 -19.48 -20.85
CA LYS A 43 -32.08 -20.22 -21.90
C LYS A 43 -30.94 -19.38 -22.47
N ILE A 44 -29.74 -19.93 -22.52
CA ILE A 44 -28.51 -19.21 -22.89
C ILE A 44 -28.09 -19.37 -24.36
N PHE A 45 -28.85 -20.12 -25.17
CA PHE A 45 -28.47 -20.45 -26.54
C PHE A 45 -28.25 -19.22 -27.43
N THR A 46 -28.99 -18.14 -27.17
CA THR A 46 -28.93 -16.88 -27.91
C THR A 46 -27.77 -15.98 -27.48
N ILE A 47 -27.08 -16.30 -26.38
CA ILE A 47 -25.98 -15.47 -25.86
C ILE A 47 -24.69 -15.79 -26.63
N PRO A 48 -23.97 -14.80 -27.20
CA PRO A 48 -22.68 -15.00 -27.87
C PRO A 48 -21.61 -15.60 -26.95
N ASN A 49 -20.67 -16.38 -27.50
CA ASN A 49 -19.57 -16.93 -26.68
C ASN A 49 -18.64 -15.81 -26.19
N SER A 50 -18.52 -14.71 -26.93
CA SER A 50 -17.83 -13.49 -26.53
C SER A 50 -18.37 -12.83 -25.26
N ILE A 51 -19.63 -13.10 -24.91
CA ILE A 51 -20.26 -12.68 -23.65
C ILE A 51 -20.17 -13.80 -22.61
N LEU A 52 -20.46 -15.04 -23.00
CA LEU A 52 -20.39 -16.19 -22.08
C LEU A 52 -18.98 -16.44 -21.53
N VAL A 53 -17.91 -16.01 -22.22
CA VAL A 53 -16.53 -16.16 -21.70
C VAL A 53 -16.25 -15.30 -20.47
N ILE A 54 -17.02 -14.23 -20.24
CA ILE A 54 -16.69 -13.17 -19.28
C ILE A 54 -16.64 -13.68 -17.83
N PRO A 55 -17.61 -14.48 -17.32
CA PRO A 55 -17.52 -15.07 -15.99
C PRO A 55 -16.27 -15.94 -15.81
N PHE A 56 -15.90 -16.71 -16.84
CA PHE A 56 -14.70 -17.51 -16.83
C PHE A 56 -13.44 -16.65 -16.74
N LEU A 57 -13.28 -15.77 -17.72
CA LEU A 57 -12.08 -14.97 -17.91
C LEU A 57 -11.84 -14.06 -16.69
N THR A 58 -12.88 -13.36 -16.23
CA THR A 58 -12.78 -12.46 -15.06
C THR A 58 -12.30 -13.19 -13.81
N ASN A 59 -12.73 -14.44 -13.61
CA ASN A 59 -12.38 -15.24 -12.44
C ASN A 59 -10.94 -15.75 -12.47
N VAL A 60 -10.36 -15.96 -13.66
CA VAL A 60 -8.99 -16.48 -13.82
C VAL A 60 -7.94 -15.40 -14.08
N LEU A 61 -8.34 -14.19 -14.47
CA LEU A 61 -7.44 -13.07 -14.78
C LEU A 61 -6.48 -12.73 -13.64
N PRO A 62 -6.94 -12.52 -12.38
CA PRO A 62 -6.03 -12.24 -11.27
C PRO A 62 -5.01 -13.36 -11.04
N VAL A 63 -5.41 -14.62 -11.26
CA VAL A 63 -4.49 -15.77 -11.16
C VAL A 63 -3.44 -15.68 -12.26
N ALA A 64 -3.86 -15.54 -13.52
CA ALA A 64 -2.95 -15.50 -14.66
C ALA A 64 -1.95 -14.35 -14.57
N TRP A 65 -2.41 -13.16 -14.15
CA TRP A 65 -1.55 -12.01 -13.97
C TRP A 65 -0.40 -12.29 -12.99
N LEU A 66 -0.71 -12.89 -11.84
CA LEU A 66 0.25 -13.17 -10.77
C LEU A 66 1.20 -14.33 -11.07
N TYR A 67 0.77 -15.29 -11.88
CA TYR A 67 1.60 -16.40 -12.34
C TYR A 67 2.37 -16.09 -13.62
N ASP A 68 2.23 -14.89 -14.20
CA ASP A 68 2.79 -14.56 -15.51
C ASP A 68 2.35 -15.56 -16.60
N ALA A 69 1.08 -15.92 -16.58
CA ALA A 69 0.51 -16.90 -17.48
C ALA A 69 -0.15 -16.26 -18.70
N THR A 70 -0.15 -17.00 -19.81
CA THR A 70 -0.92 -16.66 -21.00
C THR A 70 -2.29 -17.34 -20.94
N ILE A 71 -3.36 -16.55 -21.03
CA ILE A 71 -4.73 -17.06 -21.22
C ILE A 71 -5.03 -17.10 -22.70
N GLU A 72 -5.45 -18.25 -23.23
CA GLU A 72 -5.92 -18.41 -24.61
C GLU A 72 -7.44 -18.62 -24.64
N ILE A 73 -8.14 -17.78 -25.40
CA ILE A 73 -9.60 -17.84 -25.61
C ILE A 73 -9.95 -17.58 -27.08
N GLU A 74 -11.11 -18.09 -27.51
CA GLU A 74 -11.57 -17.96 -28.90
C GLU A 74 -12.08 -16.55 -29.21
N GLU A 75 -13.11 -16.08 -28.49
CA GLU A 75 -13.71 -14.77 -28.71
C GLU A 75 -14.00 -14.02 -27.41
N ILE A 76 -13.94 -12.69 -27.47
CA ILE A 76 -14.21 -11.79 -26.33
C ILE A 76 -15.03 -10.56 -26.76
N ASP A 77 -15.81 -10.02 -25.83
CA ASP A 77 -16.46 -8.73 -25.98
C ASP A 77 -15.45 -7.56 -26.02
N GLU A 78 -15.64 -6.65 -26.99
CA GLU A 78 -14.80 -5.47 -27.21
C GLU A 78 -14.75 -4.54 -25.99
N ASN A 79 -15.91 -4.22 -25.41
CA ASN A 79 -15.97 -3.30 -24.28
C ASN A 79 -15.35 -3.92 -23.02
N TYR A 80 -15.57 -5.22 -22.81
CA TYR A 80 -14.90 -5.94 -21.74
C TYR A 80 -13.39 -5.97 -21.88
N LEU A 81 -12.88 -6.28 -23.08
CA LEU A 81 -11.44 -6.29 -23.34
C LEU A 81 -10.79 -4.94 -22.98
N SER A 82 -11.48 -3.83 -23.26
CA SER A 82 -11.00 -2.49 -22.91
C SER A 82 -10.86 -2.25 -21.39
N SER A 83 -11.73 -2.87 -20.58
CA SER A 83 -11.69 -2.76 -19.12
C SER A 83 -10.52 -3.52 -18.48
N ILE A 84 -10.04 -4.60 -19.11
CA ILE A 84 -9.06 -5.52 -18.51
C ILE A 84 -7.75 -4.80 -18.15
N GLU A 85 -7.22 -3.97 -19.04
CA GLU A 85 -5.96 -3.26 -18.80
C GLU A 85 -6.08 -2.20 -17.70
N GLU A 86 -7.21 -1.50 -17.63
CA GLU A 86 -7.47 -0.53 -16.57
C GLU A 86 -7.55 -1.24 -15.21
N ILE A 87 -8.27 -2.36 -15.14
CA ILE A 87 -8.40 -3.18 -13.94
C ILE A 87 -7.04 -3.72 -13.50
N LYS A 88 -6.24 -4.24 -14.44
CA LYS A 88 -4.88 -4.74 -14.16
C LYS A 88 -4.00 -3.64 -13.57
N LYS A 89 -4.07 -2.41 -14.12
CA LYS A 89 -3.36 -1.23 -13.57
C LYS A 89 -3.85 -0.88 -12.17
N ILE A 90 -5.14 -0.96 -11.90
CA ILE A 90 -5.69 -0.74 -10.55
C ILE A 90 -5.12 -1.79 -9.61
N PHE A 91 -5.16 -3.08 -9.94
CA PHE A 91 -4.56 -4.16 -9.15
C PHE A 91 -3.08 -3.94 -8.84
N ALA A 92 -2.28 -3.53 -9.83
CA ALA A 92 -0.87 -3.20 -9.63
C ALA A 92 -0.67 -2.05 -8.62
N LYS A 93 -1.55 -1.04 -8.63
CA LYS A 93 -1.57 0.03 -7.61
C LYS A 93 -2.07 -0.45 -6.24
N LEU A 94 -2.97 -1.44 -6.21
CA LEU A 94 -3.50 -1.99 -4.96
C LEU A 94 -2.44 -2.83 -4.24
N TYR A 95 -1.69 -3.62 -5.01
CA TYR A 95 -0.71 -4.58 -4.53
C TYR A 95 0.65 -4.33 -5.19
N PRO A 96 1.35 -3.23 -4.84
CA PRO A 96 2.60 -2.83 -5.51
C PRO A 96 3.75 -3.83 -5.34
N ASN A 97 3.66 -4.73 -4.37
CA ASN A 97 4.64 -5.80 -4.14
C ASN A 97 4.44 -7.02 -5.05
N LEU A 98 3.34 -7.07 -5.80
CA LEU A 98 2.99 -8.16 -6.70
C LEU A 98 3.19 -7.72 -8.15
N ALA A 99 3.80 -8.59 -8.95
CA ALA A 99 3.93 -8.36 -10.37
C ALA A 99 2.73 -8.95 -11.12
N PHE A 100 1.93 -8.09 -11.75
CA PHE A 100 0.81 -8.48 -12.61
C PHE A 100 1.28 -8.54 -14.06
N LYS A 101 1.83 -9.67 -14.50
CA LYS A 101 2.51 -9.80 -15.80
C LYS A 101 1.69 -10.52 -16.87
N GLY A 102 0.91 -11.52 -16.47
CA GLY A 102 0.17 -12.39 -17.39
C GLY A 102 -0.68 -11.66 -18.44
N LYS A 103 -0.91 -12.32 -19.58
CA LYS A 103 -1.50 -11.73 -20.79
C LYS A 103 -2.62 -12.61 -21.35
N ILE A 104 -3.40 -12.03 -22.25
CA ILE A 104 -4.49 -12.73 -22.96
C ILE A 104 -4.15 -12.77 -24.44
N VAL A 105 -4.38 -13.93 -25.06
CA VAL A 105 -4.37 -14.14 -26.50
C VAL A 105 -5.79 -14.49 -26.92
N VAL A 106 -6.32 -13.72 -27.86
CA VAL A 106 -7.72 -13.82 -28.33
C VAL A 106 -7.71 -13.97 -29.83
N ASN A 107 -8.51 -14.91 -30.36
CA ASN A 107 -8.61 -15.10 -31.81
C ASN A 107 -9.54 -14.08 -32.46
N LYS A 108 -10.65 -13.72 -31.80
CA LYS A 108 -11.67 -12.81 -32.33
C LYS A 108 -12.21 -11.82 -31.29
N ILE A 109 -12.28 -10.55 -31.65
CA ILE A 109 -12.93 -9.51 -30.84
C ILE A 109 -14.31 -9.23 -31.44
N VAL A 110 -15.36 -9.20 -30.60
CA VAL A 110 -16.76 -9.07 -31.03
C VAL A 110 -17.39 -7.86 -30.35
N SER A 111 -18.02 -6.97 -31.13
CA SER A 111 -18.80 -5.85 -30.59
C SER A 111 -20.24 -6.31 -30.33
N ASN A 112 -20.61 -6.50 -29.07
CA ASN A 112 -21.92 -7.02 -28.68
C ASN A 112 -22.91 -5.90 -28.31
N ARG A 113 -22.97 -4.82 -29.08
CA ARG A 113 -23.88 -3.69 -28.80
C ARG A 113 -25.34 -4.12 -29.02
N LEU A 114 -26.22 -3.80 -28.07
CA LEU A 114 -27.65 -4.10 -28.17
C LEU A 114 -28.36 -3.05 -29.03
N SER A 115 -29.31 -3.49 -29.87
CA SER A 115 -30.01 -2.64 -30.86
C SER A 115 -31.22 -1.88 -30.30
N LYS A 116 -31.83 -2.39 -29.22
CA LYS A 116 -32.83 -1.69 -28.41
C LYS A 116 -32.27 -1.51 -27.02
N GLU A 117 -32.06 -0.26 -26.65
CA GLU A 117 -31.46 0.12 -25.38
C GLU A 117 -32.58 0.48 -24.39
N GLU A 118 -33.03 -0.49 -23.59
CA GLU A 118 -33.87 -0.20 -22.43
C GLU A 118 -32.95 0.29 -21.29
N ASP A 119 -33.31 1.38 -20.59
CA ASP A 119 -32.51 1.92 -19.47
C ASP A 119 -32.77 1.10 -18.19
N ARG A 120 -32.61 -0.22 -18.28
CA ARG A 120 -32.81 -1.14 -17.14
C ARG A 120 -31.56 -1.22 -16.28
N SER A 121 -31.79 -1.42 -14.99
CA SER A 121 -30.73 -1.66 -14.02
C SER A 121 -30.87 -2.99 -13.30
N MET A 122 -29.77 -3.45 -12.70
CA MET A 122 -29.71 -4.67 -11.91
C MET A 122 -28.86 -4.44 -10.67
N LEU A 123 -29.26 -5.02 -9.54
CA LEU A 123 -28.52 -5.00 -8.28
C LEU A 123 -28.18 -6.43 -7.87
N PHE A 124 -26.89 -6.69 -7.62
CA PHE A 124 -26.49 -7.91 -6.92
C PHE A 124 -26.99 -7.86 -5.47
N TYR A 125 -28.01 -8.65 -5.17
CA TYR A 125 -28.77 -8.57 -3.93
C TYR A 125 -28.58 -9.83 -3.08
N SER A 126 -28.17 -9.65 -1.81
CA SER A 126 -27.91 -10.74 -0.88
C SER A 126 -28.77 -10.68 0.39
N GLY A 127 -29.63 -9.67 0.55
CA GLY A 127 -30.38 -9.41 1.78
C GLY A 127 -29.52 -8.89 2.95
N GLY A 128 -28.20 -8.75 2.78
CA GLY A 128 -27.34 -8.14 3.80
C GLY A 128 -27.51 -6.62 3.87
N VAL A 129 -27.05 -6.02 4.98
CA VAL A 129 -27.11 -4.55 5.23
C VAL A 129 -26.71 -3.73 4.00
N GLY A 130 -25.55 -4.02 3.39
CA GLY A 130 -25.10 -3.27 2.22
C GLY A 130 -26.03 -3.36 1.01
N SER A 131 -26.53 -4.54 0.68
CA SER A 131 -27.40 -4.71 -0.50
C SER A 131 -28.80 -4.15 -0.27
N VAL A 132 -29.27 -4.15 0.99
CA VAL A 132 -30.57 -3.58 1.36
C VAL A 132 -30.51 -2.04 1.34
N ASP A 133 -29.46 -1.45 1.89
CA ASP A 133 -29.18 -0.02 1.77
C ASP A 133 -29.04 0.40 0.30
N ALA A 134 -28.31 -0.36 -0.51
CA ALA A 134 -28.20 -0.10 -1.94
C ALA A 134 -29.56 -0.19 -2.66
N LEU A 135 -30.40 -1.16 -2.30
CA LEU A 135 -31.75 -1.29 -2.85
C LEU A 135 -32.59 -0.03 -2.55
N ILE A 136 -32.61 0.42 -1.30
CA ILE A 136 -33.36 1.62 -0.89
C ILE A 136 -32.99 2.83 -1.77
N ASN A 137 -31.70 3.02 -2.01
CA ASN A 137 -31.19 4.12 -2.84
C ASN A 137 -31.50 3.97 -4.34
N LEU A 138 -31.88 2.78 -4.79
CA LEU A 138 -32.13 2.46 -6.21
C LEU A 138 -33.59 2.14 -6.52
N LEU A 139 -34.51 2.18 -5.54
CA LEU A 139 -35.91 1.79 -5.73
C LEU A 139 -36.58 2.49 -6.92
N ASN A 140 -36.24 3.76 -7.18
CA ASN A 140 -36.77 4.53 -8.30
C ASN A 140 -36.36 3.98 -9.68
N GLU A 141 -35.22 3.28 -9.77
CA GLU A 141 -34.76 2.66 -11.02
C GLU A 141 -35.42 1.29 -11.27
N LYS A 142 -36.18 0.76 -10.29
CA LYS A 142 -36.75 -0.59 -10.30
C LYS A 142 -35.75 -1.68 -10.74
N PRO A 143 -34.61 -1.82 -10.05
CA PRO A 143 -33.55 -2.75 -10.46
C PRO A 143 -34.01 -4.19 -10.38
N ILE A 144 -33.54 -5.02 -11.31
CA ILE A 144 -33.63 -6.49 -11.18
C ILE A 144 -32.75 -6.92 -10.00
N LEU A 145 -33.31 -7.64 -9.03
CA LEU A 145 -32.57 -8.24 -7.92
C LEU A 145 -31.92 -9.55 -8.39
N ALA A 146 -30.61 -9.55 -8.60
CA ALA A 146 -29.86 -10.75 -8.99
C ALA A 146 -29.22 -11.40 -7.76
N THR A 147 -29.59 -12.65 -7.47
CA THR A 147 -29.07 -13.42 -6.33
C THR A 147 -28.41 -14.72 -6.81
N MET A 148 -27.22 -15.01 -6.27
CA MET A 148 -26.31 -16.04 -6.78
C MET A 148 -26.07 -17.17 -5.78
N TRP A 149 -26.36 -18.41 -6.16
CA TRP A 149 -26.00 -19.61 -5.40
C TRP A 149 -24.57 -20.06 -5.73
N GLY A 150 -23.78 -20.38 -4.71
CA GLY A 150 -22.34 -20.59 -4.84
C GLY A 150 -21.49 -19.35 -4.53
N ASN A 151 -22.13 -18.21 -4.22
CA ASN A 151 -21.46 -17.05 -3.64
C ASN A 151 -21.20 -17.24 -2.14
N ASP A 152 -22.24 -17.15 -1.32
CA ASP A 152 -22.14 -17.18 0.15
C ASP A 152 -22.61 -18.52 0.75
N LEU A 153 -23.46 -19.25 0.02
CA LEU A 153 -23.98 -20.58 0.38
C LEU A 153 -23.38 -21.64 -0.52
N PHE A 154 -23.02 -22.78 0.08
CA PHE A 154 -22.46 -23.91 -0.64
C PHE A 154 -23.55 -24.82 -1.19
N PHE A 155 -23.24 -25.62 -2.22
CA PHE A 155 -24.26 -26.41 -2.94
C PHE A 155 -24.92 -27.52 -2.10
N HIS A 156 -24.29 -27.93 -1.00
CA HIS A 156 -24.87 -28.92 -0.08
C HIS A 156 -25.88 -28.30 0.91
N GLU A 157 -26.12 -26.99 0.83
CA GLU A 157 -27.01 -26.24 1.71
C GLU A 157 -28.30 -25.85 0.95
N SER A 158 -29.00 -26.85 0.40
CA SER A 158 -30.22 -26.64 -0.40
C SER A 158 -31.32 -25.91 0.38
N ASP A 159 -31.55 -26.31 1.63
CA ASP A 159 -32.61 -25.74 2.47
C ASP A 159 -32.33 -24.26 2.76
N GLY A 160 -31.04 -23.92 2.94
CA GLY A 160 -30.62 -22.53 3.11
C GLY A 160 -30.84 -21.71 1.85
N TRP A 161 -30.63 -22.30 0.67
CA TRP A 161 -30.88 -21.64 -0.61
C TRP A 161 -32.38 -21.40 -0.87
N ASP A 162 -33.25 -22.36 -0.52
CA ASP A 162 -34.70 -22.18 -0.63
C ASP A 162 -35.19 -21.02 0.24
N GLU A 163 -34.63 -20.89 1.45
CA GLU A 163 -34.90 -19.75 2.33
C GLU A 163 -34.39 -18.43 1.73
N VAL A 164 -33.25 -18.45 1.03
CA VAL A 164 -32.75 -17.28 0.31
C VAL A 164 -33.70 -16.84 -0.80
N ILE A 165 -34.18 -17.78 -1.61
CA ILE A 165 -35.16 -17.52 -2.67
C ILE A 165 -36.41 -16.90 -2.04
N ARG A 166 -36.98 -17.54 -1.02
CA ARG A 166 -38.20 -17.09 -0.34
C ARG A 166 -38.09 -15.66 0.20
N GLN A 167 -37.00 -15.34 0.88
CA GLN A 167 -36.77 -14.00 1.44
C GLN A 167 -36.57 -12.94 0.35
N THR A 168 -35.76 -13.22 -0.67
CA THR A 168 -35.52 -12.28 -1.78
C THR A 168 -36.80 -12.05 -2.59
N SER A 169 -37.57 -13.10 -2.90
CA SER A 169 -38.84 -12.98 -3.61
C SER A 169 -39.86 -12.16 -2.84
N LYS A 170 -39.91 -12.30 -1.50
CA LYS A 170 -40.77 -11.47 -0.66
C LYS A 170 -40.40 -9.98 -0.73
N VAL A 171 -39.11 -9.65 -0.75
CA VAL A 171 -38.66 -8.26 -0.95
C VAL A 171 -39.03 -7.79 -2.34
N ALA A 172 -38.84 -8.60 -3.38
CA ALA A 172 -39.24 -8.23 -4.73
C ALA A 172 -40.75 -7.93 -4.83
N GLU A 173 -41.59 -8.75 -4.20
CA GLU A 173 -43.05 -8.54 -4.15
C GLU A 173 -43.43 -7.25 -3.41
N GLU A 174 -42.88 -7.02 -2.21
CA GLU A 174 -43.16 -5.83 -1.38
C GLU A 174 -42.83 -4.49 -2.09
N TYR A 175 -41.84 -4.53 -2.99
CA TYR A 175 -41.31 -3.36 -3.68
C TYR A 175 -41.63 -3.32 -5.19
N ASP A 176 -42.43 -4.26 -5.72
CA ASP A 176 -42.77 -4.36 -7.15
C ASP A 176 -41.52 -4.43 -8.05
N LEU A 177 -40.63 -5.37 -7.73
CA LEU A 177 -39.35 -5.60 -8.41
C LEU A 177 -39.27 -7.01 -9.01
N GLU A 178 -38.48 -7.14 -10.06
CA GLU A 178 -38.10 -8.44 -10.61
C GLU A 178 -36.95 -9.04 -9.78
N CYS A 179 -36.99 -10.34 -9.52
CA CYS A 179 -35.86 -11.07 -8.93
C CYS A 179 -35.45 -12.25 -9.80
N ARG A 180 -34.14 -12.52 -9.84
CA ARG A 180 -33.51 -13.51 -10.70
C ARG A 180 -32.49 -14.29 -9.89
N PHE A 181 -32.50 -15.60 -10.07
CA PHE A 181 -31.70 -16.55 -9.31
C PHE A 181 -30.85 -17.38 -10.25
N PHE A 182 -29.58 -17.59 -9.93
CA PHE A 182 -28.70 -18.41 -10.74
C PHE A 182 -27.62 -19.08 -9.89
N GLN A 183 -27.05 -20.17 -10.39
CA GLN A 183 -26.05 -20.98 -9.70
C GLN A 183 -24.70 -20.89 -10.40
N THR A 184 -23.59 -20.87 -9.65
CA THR A 184 -22.25 -20.86 -10.25
C THR A 184 -21.22 -21.51 -9.34
N SER A 185 -20.25 -22.21 -9.93
CA SER A 185 -19.14 -22.82 -9.21
C SER A 185 -17.87 -21.97 -9.17
N PHE A 186 -17.93 -20.68 -9.57
CA PHE A 186 -16.74 -19.82 -9.71
C PHE A 186 -15.83 -19.73 -8.47
N ARG A 187 -16.36 -19.87 -7.25
CA ARG A 187 -15.54 -19.92 -6.02
C ARG A 187 -14.82 -21.25 -5.83
N TYR A 188 -15.44 -22.35 -6.26
CA TYR A 188 -15.00 -23.71 -6.00
C TYR A 188 -13.78 -24.10 -6.83
N ILE A 189 -13.65 -23.55 -8.03
CA ILE A 189 -12.62 -23.95 -8.97
C ILE A 189 -11.22 -23.52 -8.51
N LEU A 190 -11.13 -22.51 -7.62
CA LEU A 190 -9.87 -21.94 -7.17
C LEU A 190 -9.36 -22.61 -5.89
N ASN A 191 -8.07 -22.88 -5.86
CA ASN A 191 -7.38 -23.36 -4.67
C ASN A 191 -6.98 -22.18 -3.78
N TYR A 192 -7.91 -21.77 -2.91
CA TYR A 192 -7.68 -20.67 -1.97
C TYR A 192 -6.52 -20.91 -1.02
N GLU A 193 -6.19 -22.14 -0.66
CA GLU A 193 -5.06 -22.39 0.24
C GLU A 193 -3.76 -21.92 -0.40
N ILE A 194 -3.51 -22.36 -1.64
CA ILE A 194 -2.31 -22.01 -2.40
C ILE A 194 -2.31 -20.53 -2.75
N LEU A 195 -3.44 -19.99 -3.21
CA LEU A 195 -3.55 -18.58 -3.59
C LEU A 195 -3.39 -17.64 -2.38
N ASN A 196 -3.93 -18.03 -1.21
CA ASN A 196 -3.73 -17.29 0.02
C ASN A 196 -2.29 -17.33 0.49
N ALA A 197 -1.69 -18.52 0.54
CA ALA A 197 -0.32 -18.69 1.02
C ALA A 197 0.68 -17.94 0.14
N LYS A 198 0.53 -18.05 -1.19
CA LYS A 198 1.49 -17.50 -2.15
C LYS A 198 1.33 -15.99 -2.38
N PHE A 199 0.11 -15.47 -2.42
CA PHE A 199 -0.14 -14.07 -2.82
C PHE A 199 -0.90 -13.25 -1.78
N ALA A 200 -2.03 -13.76 -1.26
CA ALA A 200 -2.93 -12.91 -0.48
C ALA A 200 -2.43 -12.60 0.95
N LYS A 201 -2.04 -13.63 1.72
CA LYS A 201 -1.57 -13.48 3.11
C LYS A 201 -0.31 -12.60 3.23
N PRO A 202 0.72 -12.75 2.36
CA PRO A 202 1.87 -11.83 2.35
C PRO A 202 1.49 -10.36 2.11
N ASN A 203 0.29 -10.10 1.58
CA ASN A 203 -0.25 -8.77 1.32
C ASN A 203 -1.43 -8.42 2.25
N LEU A 204 -1.49 -9.04 3.44
CA LEU A 204 -2.45 -8.75 4.52
C LEU A 204 -3.93 -8.84 4.08
N THR A 205 -4.23 -9.72 3.14
CA THR A 205 -5.59 -9.97 2.68
C THR A 205 -5.84 -11.48 2.51
N ASN A 206 -7.04 -11.83 2.08
CA ASN A 206 -7.36 -13.16 1.58
C ASN A 206 -7.80 -13.08 0.12
N TRP A 207 -7.64 -14.18 -0.61
CA TRP A 207 -7.89 -14.24 -2.04
C TRP A 207 -9.31 -13.81 -2.41
N TRP A 208 -10.29 -14.29 -1.62
CA TRP A 208 -11.69 -13.94 -1.83
C TRP A 208 -11.90 -12.44 -1.77
N GLN A 209 -11.58 -11.79 -0.64
CA GLN A 209 -11.84 -10.35 -0.47
C GLN A 209 -10.94 -9.47 -1.34
N GLY A 210 -9.66 -9.83 -1.53
CA GLY A 210 -8.68 -8.98 -2.19
C GLY A 210 -8.63 -9.08 -3.71
N PHE A 211 -8.88 -10.26 -4.27
CA PHE A 211 -8.61 -10.52 -5.69
C PHE A 211 -9.82 -10.99 -6.49
N GLN A 212 -10.77 -11.68 -5.85
CA GLN A 212 -11.83 -12.37 -6.58
C GLN A 212 -13.23 -11.78 -6.40
N LYS A 213 -13.64 -11.39 -5.19
CA LYS A 213 -15.06 -11.18 -4.82
C LYS A 213 -15.81 -10.26 -5.78
N GLU A 214 -15.35 -9.03 -5.97
CA GLU A 214 -16.10 -8.05 -6.78
C GLU A 214 -16.10 -8.39 -8.26
N LEU A 215 -14.92 -8.64 -8.83
CA LEU A 215 -14.74 -9.07 -10.21
C LEU A 215 -15.56 -10.34 -10.52
N GLY A 216 -15.43 -11.35 -9.66
CA GLY A 216 -16.13 -12.62 -9.76
C GLY A 216 -17.64 -12.44 -9.76
N ILE A 217 -18.20 -11.66 -8.82
CA ILE A 217 -19.64 -11.39 -8.78
C ILE A 217 -20.08 -10.60 -10.01
N LEU A 218 -19.47 -9.44 -10.28
CA LEU A 218 -19.90 -8.52 -11.36
C LEU A 218 -19.84 -9.15 -12.74
N SER A 219 -18.87 -10.03 -13.00
CA SER A 219 -18.72 -10.71 -14.29
C SER A 219 -19.92 -11.55 -14.71
N HIS A 220 -20.67 -12.11 -13.74
CA HIS A 220 -21.90 -12.86 -14.04
C HIS A 220 -23.02 -11.95 -14.55
N GLY A 221 -22.95 -10.66 -14.22
CA GLY A 221 -23.88 -9.64 -14.69
C GLY A 221 -23.78 -9.37 -16.18
N ALA A 222 -22.66 -9.70 -16.84
CA ALA A 222 -22.51 -9.50 -18.28
C ALA A 222 -23.52 -10.33 -19.10
N VAL A 223 -23.73 -11.60 -18.71
CA VAL A 223 -24.67 -12.50 -19.40
C VAL A 223 -26.11 -12.06 -19.17
N MET A 224 -26.44 -11.69 -17.93
CA MET A 224 -27.77 -11.16 -17.59
C MET A 224 -28.03 -9.83 -18.32
N ALA A 225 -27.03 -8.95 -18.39
CA ALA A 225 -27.16 -7.66 -19.04
C ALA A 225 -27.41 -7.78 -20.54
N TYR A 226 -26.73 -8.72 -21.19
CA TYR A 226 -27.00 -9.01 -22.60
C TYR A 226 -28.42 -9.56 -22.82
N TYR A 227 -28.88 -10.48 -21.96
CA TYR A 227 -30.20 -11.11 -22.11
C TYR A 227 -31.36 -10.16 -21.79
N TYR A 228 -31.26 -9.41 -20.69
CA TYR A 228 -32.34 -8.54 -20.19
C TYR A 228 -32.25 -7.09 -20.68
N GLY A 229 -31.20 -6.72 -21.42
CA GLY A 229 -30.99 -5.35 -21.88
C GLY A 229 -30.62 -4.38 -20.74
N ILE A 230 -29.79 -4.81 -19.79
CA ILE A 230 -29.39 -3.98 -18.63
C ILE A 230 -28.24 -3.05 -19.02
N LYS A 231 -28.34 -1.77 -18.65
CA LYS A 231 -27.25 -0.77 -18.81
C LYS A 231 -26.45 -0.54 -17.54
N LYS A 232 -27.07 -0.64 -16.37
CA LYS A 232 -26.44 -0.31 -15.09
C LYS A 232 -26.47 -1.52 -14.17
N ILE A 233 -25.28 -2.00 -13.79
CA ILE A 233 -25.11 -3.13 -12.87
C ILE A 233 -24.55 -2.59 -11.57
N TYR A 234 -25.28 -2.79 -10.47
CA TYR A 234 -24.94 -2.29 -9.15
C TYR A 234 -24.46 -3.40 -8.22
N ILE A 235 -23.47 -3.08 -7.40
CA ILE A 235 -23.07 -3.88 -6.23
C ILE A 235 -22.87 -2.98 -5.02
N SER A 236 -23.26 -3.47 -3.84
CA SER A 236 -23.05 -2.73 -2.59
C SER A 236 -21.66 -3.01 -2.01
N GLN A 237 -21.02 -2.00 -1.42
CA GLN A 237 -19.87 -2.20 -0.54
C GLN A 237 -20.25 -2.23 0.94
N ASN A 238 -19.44 -2.87 1.78
CA ASN A 238 -19.64 -2.90 3.23
C ASN A 238 -18.33 -2.51 3.91
N ASN A 239 -18.09 -1.20 4.04
CA ASN A 239 -16.89 -0.67 4.68
C ASN A 239 -17.07 -0.71 6.20
N ASN A 240 -16.17 -1.44 6.88
CA ASN A 240 -16.18 -1.52 8.33
C ASN A 240 -15.22 -0.44 8.85
N VAL A 241 -15.79 0.76 9.06
CA VAL A 241 -15.40 1.74 10.10
C VAL A 241 -14.57 2.95 9.63
N LYS A 242 -14.83 4.05 10.35
CA LYS A 242 -14.24 5.41 10.43
C LYS A 242 -12.70 5.52 10.53
N ASN A 243 -11.93 4.49 10.21
CA ASN A 243 -10.46 4.59 10.21
C ASN A 243 -9.93 4.71 8.78
N ARG A 244 -8.93 5.58 8.60
CA ARG A 244 -8.12 5.75 7.36
C ARG A 244 -7.47 4.45 6.86
N GLU A 245 -7.62 3.33 7.56
CA GLU A 245 -6.95 2.06 7.33
C GLU A 245 -7.76 1.05 6.52
N ASP A 246 -9.06 1.27 6.27
CA ASP A 246 -9.86 0.37 5.41
C ASP A 246 -9.61 0.69 3.92
N TYR A 247 -8.33 0.63 3.53
CA TYR A 247 -7.79 0.90 2.19
C TYR A 247 -8.39 -0.02 1.11
N ALA A 248 -9.04 -1.12 1.49
CA ALA A 248 -9.61 -2.09 0.56
C ALA A 248 -10.86 -1.54 -0.15
N GLY A 249 -11.83 -0.98 0.59
CA GLY A 249 -13.14 -0.56 0.04
C GLY A 249 -13.07 0.53 -1.03
N ILE A 250 -12.32 1.61 -0.75
CA ILE A 250 -12.16 2.78 -1.66
C ILE A 250 -11.46 2.40 -2.97
N LYS A 251 -10.63 1.36 -2.93
CA LYS A 251 -9.84 0.88 -4.08
C LYS A 251 -10.63 -0.11 -4.96
N LEU A 252 -11.57 -0.82 -4.34
CA LEU A 252 -12.50 -1.78 -4.93
C LEU A 252 -13.61 -1.08 -5.75
N SER A 253 -14.07 0.13 -5.37
CA SER A 253 -15.06 0.88 -6.17
C SER A 253 -14.51 1.33 -7.53
N LYS A 254 -13.21 1.62 -7.61
CA LYS A 254 -12.52 1.90 -8.89
C LYS A 254 -12.53 0.69 -9.81
N ILE A 255 -12.25 -0.52 -9.29
CA ILE A 255 -12.34 -1.77 -10.08
C ILE A 255 -13.76 -1.94 -10.63
N THR A 256 -14.75 -1.73 -9.78
CA THR A 256 -16.17 -1.82 -10.16
C THR A 256 -16.51 -0.84 -11.28
N ASN A 257 -16.16 0.44 -11.13
CA ASN A 257 -16.53 1.49 -12.09
C ASN A 257 -15.78 1.38 -13.43
N SER A 258 -14.63 0.70 -13.48
CA SER A 258 -13.90 0.43 -14.72
C SER A 258 -14.46 -0.76 -15.51
N LEU A 259 -15.28 -1.62 -14.91
CA LEU A 259 -15.87 -2.78 -15.59
C LEU A 259 -17.02 -2.37 -16.52
N LYS A 260 -16.89 -2.79 -17.79
CA LYS A 260 -17.89 -2.64 -18.83
C LYS A 260 -17.99 -3.94 -19.61
N PHE A 261 -19.19 -4.28 -20.07
CA PHE A 261 -19.41 -5.45 -20.93
C PHE A 261 -20.62 -5.20 -21.83
N SER A 262 -20.54 -5.50 -23.13
CA SER A 262 -21.62 -5.16 -24.07
C SER A 262 -21.99 -3.67 -23.89
N SER A 263 -23.26 -3.31 -23.74
CA SER A 263 -23.72 -1.94 -23.49
C SER A 263 -23.80 -1.56 -21.99
N ALA A 264 -23.38 -2.45 -21.08
CA ALA A 264 -23.53 -2.27 -19.63
C ALA A 264 -22.28 -1.68 -18.97
N SER A 265 -22.50 -0.87 -17.93
CA SER A 265 -21.49 -0.35 -17.01
C SER A 265 -21.80 -0.76 -15.56
N CYS A 266 -20.75 -1.00 -14.79
CA CYS A 266 -20.86 -1.40 -13.39
C CYS A 266 -20.65 -0.21 -12.45
N PHE A 267 -21.35 -0.22 -11.30
CA PHE A 267 -21.34 0.86 -10.32
C PHE A 267 -21.35 0.34 -8.89
N CYS A 268 -20.62 1.01 -8.01
CA CYS A 268 -20.61 0.74 -6.58
C CYS A 268 -21.60 1.66 -5.84
N VAL A 269 -22.44 1.09 -4.96
CA VAL A 269 -23.40 1.85 -4.14
C VAL A 269 -22.99 1.88 -2.67
N GLY A 270 -23.07 3.08 -2.08
CA GLY A 270 -22.78 3.32 -0.67
C GLY A 270 -21.29 3.18 -0.33
N GLU A 271 -20.39 3.70 -1.17
CA GLU A 271 -18.94 3.74 -0.91
C GLU A 271 -18.58 4.71 0.24
N ASN A 272 -19.36 5.79 0.37
CA ASN A 272 -19.18 6.89 1.32
C ASN A 272 -20.09 6.74 2.56
N THR A 273 -20.45 5.52 2.93
CA THR A 273 -21.22 5.25 4.14
C THR A 273 -20.63 4.04 4.87
N SER A 274 -20.43 4.18 6.19
CA SER A 274 -20.02 3.06 7.02
C SER A 274 -21.17 2.07 7.18
N ARG A 275 -20.86 0.82 7.54
CA ARG A 275 -21.91 -0.17 7.79
C ARG A 275 -22.97 0.29 8.81
N ASN A 276 -22.60 1.11 9.81
CA ASN A 276 -23.56 1.59 10.80
C ASN A 276 -24.47 2.66 10.20
N ASP A 277 -23.93 3.58 9.39
CA ASP A 277 -24.72 4.59 8.65
C ASP A 277 -25.75 3.92 7.73
N LYS A 278 -25.39 2.76 7.14
CA LYS A 278 -26.31 1.96 6.33
C LYS A 278 -27.45 1.36 7.15
N VAL A 279 -27.16 0.84 8.34
CA VAL A 279 -28.23 0.33 9.23
C VAL A 279 -29.15 1.47 9.63
N GLU A 280 -28.61 2.66 9.91
CA GLU A 280 -29.41 3.85 10.21
C GLU A 280 -30.29 4.26 9.03
N SER A 281 -29.72 4.34 7.82
CA SER A 281 -30.48 4.64 6.60
C SER A 281 -31.64 3.66 6.39
N ILE A 282 -31.39 2.37 6.64
CA ILE A 282 -32.44 1.33 6.60
C ILE A 282 -33.50 1.58 7.68
N CYS A 283 -33.11 1.85 8.92
CA CYS A 283 -34.04 2.15 10.01
C CYS A 283 -34.88 3.40 9.72
N ASP A 284 -34.26 4.47 9.22
CA ASP A 284 -34.93 5.72 8.86
C ASP A 284 -35.93 5.50 7.71
N TYR A 285 -35.55 4.72 6.70
CA TYR A 285 -36.45 4.35 5.63
C TYR A 285 -37.70 3.62 6.15
N VAL A 286 -37.52 2.63 7.04
CA VAL A 286 -38.63 1.88 7.65
C VAL A 286 -39.51 2.81 8.50
N LYS A 287 -38.94 3.70 9.32
CA LYS A 287 -39.69 4.69 10.10
C LYS A 287 -40.52 5.62 9.22
N ASN A 288 -39.92 6.11 8.14
CA ASN A 288 -40.54 7.13 7.27
C ASN A 288 -41.61 6.55 6.35
N THR A 289 -41.48 5.28 5.94
CA THR A 289 -42.39 4.67 4.96
C THR A 289 -43.37 3.66 5.57
N GLY A 290 -43.08 3.13 6.76
CA GLY A 290 -43.80 2.01 7.36
C GLY A 290 -43.62 0.67 6.62
N LYS A 291 -42.84 0.63 5.53
CA LYS A 291 -42.57 -0.58 4.78
C LYS A 291 -41.61 -1.49 5.52
N LYS A 292 -41.85 -2.81 5.43
CA LYS A 292 -41.01 -3.81 6.12
C LYS A 292 -39.76 -4.09 5.30
N MET A 293 -38.61 -4.20 5.98
CA MET A 293 -37.35 -4.56 5.35
C MET A 293 -36.68 -5.72 6.09
N HIS A 294 -36.47 -6.83 5.39
CA HIS A 294 -35.84 -8.02 5.95
C HIS A 294 -34.32 -7.99 5.75
N LEU A 295 -33.56 -8.27 6.81
CA LEU A 295 -32.11 -8.35 6.78
C LEU A 295 -31.63 -9.78 7.00
N ARG A 296 -30.75 -10.27 6.12
CA ARG A 296 -30.02 -11.54 6.29
C ARG A 296 -28.52 -11.25 6.39
N VAL A 297 -27.99 -11.33 7.61
CA VAL A 297 -26.59 -10.93 7.88
C VAL A 297 -25.70 -12.05 8.39
N CYS A 298 -26.26 -13.18 8.82
CA CYS A 298 -25.47 -14.26 9.42
C CYS A 298 -24.37 -14.79 8.49
N TRP A 299 -23.31 -15.30 9.11
CA TRP A 299 -22.19 -15.95 8.43
C TRP A 299 -21.77 -17.27 9.09
N GLU A 300 -22.22 -17.53 10.32
CA GLU A 300 -21.93 -18.77 11.06
C GLU A 300 -22.93 -19.87 10.71
N GLN A 301 -24.22 -19.53 10.67
CA GLN A 301 -25.25 -20.45 10.19
C GLN A 301 -25.45 -20.29 8.69
N ARG A 302 -25.74 -21.41 8.04
CA ARG A 302 -25.85 -21.54 6.58
C ARG A 302 -27.19 -22.13 6.14
N ASP A 303 -28.19 -21.97 6.99
CA ASP A 303 -29.59 -22.33 6.78
C ASP A 303 -30.41 -21.16 6.18
N GLY A 304 -29.74 -20.10 5.71
CA GLY A 304 -30.39 -18.91 5.14
C GLY A 304 -31.00 -17.96 6.19
N LYS A 305 -30.83 -18.21 7.49
CA LYS A 305 -31.45 -17.42 8.57
C LYS A 305 -30.41 -16.66 9.42
N ASN A 306 -30.91 -15.80 10.31
CA ASN A 306 -30.08 -15.12 11.30
C ASN A 306 -29.95 -15.95 12.56
N CYS A 307 -28.74 -16.43 12.88
CA CYS A 307 -28.51 -17.19 14.11
C CYS A 307 -28.68 -16.41 15.41
N CYS A 308 -28.66 -15.07 15.33
CA CYS A 308 -28.73 -14.14 16.47
C CYS A 308 -27.63 -14.28 17.54
N ILE A 309 -26.70 -15.24 17.43
CA ILE A 309 -25.63 -15.48 18.42
C ILE A 309 -24.21 -15.21 17.90
N CYS A 310 -24.05 -14.95 16.60
CA CYS A 310 -22.77 -14.57 16.02
C CYS A 310 -22.53 -13.06 16.13
N GLU A 311 -21.27 -12.63 16.15
CA GLU A 311 -20.88 -11.21 16.25
C GLU A 311 -21.64 -10.31 15.27
N LYS A 312 -21.76 -10.75 14.02
CA LYS A 312 -22.36 -9.95 12.94
C LYS A 312 -23.88 -9.77 13.12
N CYS A 313 -24.57 -10.81 13.60
CA CYS A 313 -25.99 -10.70 13.96
C CYS A 313 -26.17 -9.76 15.14
N ILE A 314 -25.42 -10.00 16.24
CA ILE A 314 -25.49 -9.20 17.47
C ILE A 314 -25.22 -7.73 17.18
N ARG A 315 -24.16 -7.44 16.43
CA ARG A 315 -23.82 -6.08 16.05
C ARG A 315 -24.93 -5.39 15.26
N THR A 316 -25.62 -6.11 14.38
CA THR A 316 -26.67 -5.53 13.55
C THR A 316 -27.91 -5.23 14.36
N PHE A 317 -28.42 -6.19 15.12
CA PHE A 317 -29.63 -5.94 15.90
C PHE A 317 -29.40 -4.94 17.03
N MET A 318 -28.20 -4.87 17.62
CA MET A 318 -27.88 -3.83 18.59
C MET A 318 -27.89 -2.44 17.96
N ASN A 319 -27.42 -2.30 16.72
CA ASN A 319 -27.52 -1.02 15.99
C ASN A 319 -28.96 -0.68 15.58
N ILE A 320 -29.84 -1.68 15.40
CA ILE A 320 -31.28 -1.42 15.16
C ILE A 320 -31.95 -0.95 16.46
N LEU A 321 -31.60 -1.56 17.60
CA LEU A 321 -32.08 -1.14 18.92
C LEU A 321 -31.65 0.30 19.27
N THR A 322 -30.46 0.73 18.84
CA THR A 322 -30.06 2.14 19.02
C THR A 322 -30.90 3.11 18.19
N GLU A 323 -31.70 2.64 17.25
CA GLU A 323 -32.66 3.43 16.48
C GLU A 323 -34.11 3.31 17.00
N ASP A 324 -34.31 2.74 18.20
CA ASP A 324 -35.63 2.54 18.81
C ASP A 324 -36.60 1.67 17.98
N LEU A 325 -36.05 0.74 17.21
CA LEU A 325 -36.83 -0.23 16.43
C LEU A 325 -36.65 -1.65 16.97
N ASN A 326 -37.67 -2.49 16.77
CA ASN A 326 -37.63 -3.90 17.17
C ASN A 326 -36.89 -4.73 16.11
N PRO A 327 -35.76 -5.38 16.43
CA PRO A 327 -35.02 -6.15 15.43
C PRO A 327 -35.78 -7.38 14.89
N GLN A 328 -36.82 -7.86 15.56
CA GLN A 328 -37.70 -8.91 15.01
C GLN A 328 -38.39 -8.46 13.71
N ASP A 329 -38.70 -7.15 13.58
CA ASP A 329 -39.28 -6.58 12.35
C ASP A 329 -38.31 -6.62 11.17
N PHE A 330 -37.01 -6.80 11.45
CA PHE A 330 -35.93 -6.91 10.48
C PHE A 330 -35.47 -8.34 10.23
N GLY A 331 -36.12 -9.34 10.83
CA GLY A 331 -35.76 -10.75 10.66
C GLY A 331 -34.75 -11.31 11.67
N PHE A 332 -34.57 -10.65 12.82
CA PHE A 332 -33.79 -11.19 13.93
C PHE A 332 -34.72 -11.80 14.97
N ASP A 333 -34.90 -13.11 14.91
CA ASP A 333 -35.67 -13.87 15.89
C ASP A 333 -34.76 -14.27 17.06
N PHE A 334 -35.02 -13.73 18.25
CA PHE A 334 -34.22 -14.02 19.45
C PHE A 334 -35.13 -14.21 20.68
N SER A 335 -34.80 -15.20 21.51
CA SER A 335 -35.47 -15.56 22.76
C SER A 335 -34.62 -15.17 23.97
N ASP A 336 -35.20 -15.21 25.17
CA ASP A 336 -34.46 -14.97 26.43
C ASP A 336 -33.28 -15.95 26.60
N GLU A 337 -33.45 -17.20 26.17
CA GLU A 337 -32.39 -18.22 26.19
C GLU A 337 -31.20 -17.85 25.29
N LEU A 338 -31.46 -17.19 24.15
CA LEU A 338 -30.42 -16.72 23.25
C LEU A 338 -29.64 -15.55 23.88
N TYR A 339 -30.28 -14.70 24.68
CA TYR A 339 -29.59 -13.63 25.43
C TYR A 339 -28.56 -14.19 26.41
N ASP A 340 -28.93 -15.20 27.19
CA ASP A 340 -28.01 -15.83 28.14
C ASP A 340 -26.81 -16.48 27.42
N LEU A 341 -27.06 -17.10 26.26
CA LEU A 341 -26.02 -17.65 25.43
C LEU A 341 -25.08 -16.58 24.86
N ILE A 342 -25.61 -15.43 24.43
CA ILE A 342 -24.80 -14.29 23.97
C ILE A 342 -23.90 -13.79 25.10
N LEU A 343 -24.45 -13.57 26.30
CA LEU A 343 -23.68 -13.12 27.45
C LEU A 343 -22.59 -14.13 27.84
N SER A 344 -22.91 -15.42 27.82
CA SER A 344 -21.94 -16.50 28.05
C SER A 344 -20.80 -16.47 27.02
N ARG A 345 -21.10 -16.31 25.73
CA ARG A 345 -20.10 -16.22 24.64
C ARG A 345 -19.22 -14.96 24.74
N LEU A 346 -19.78 -13.85 25.19
CA LEU A 346 -19.04 -12.61 25.44
C LEU A 346 -18.15 -12.71 26.69
N ASN A 347 -18.61 -13.38 27.74
CA ASN A 347 -17.84 -13.59 28.97
C ASN A 347 -16.67 -14.57 28.76
N SER A 348 -16.89 -15.62 27.97
CA SER A 348 -15.87 -16.62 27.62
C SER A 348 -14.92 -16.17 26.50
N ASN A 349 -15.04 -14.93 25.99
CA ASN A 349 -14.25 -14.38 24.88
C ASN A 349 -14.32 -15.19 23.57
N VAL A 350 -15.38 -15.99 23.38
CA VAL A 350 -15.69 -16.63 22.09
C VAL A 350 -15.98 -15.57 21.04
N ILE A 351 -16.68 -14.50 21.43
CA ILE A 351 -16.94 -13.33 20.60
C ILE A 351 -16.01 -12.20 21.06
N LYS A 352 -15.17 -11.69 20.16
CA LYS A 352 -14.31 -10.53 20.40
C LYS A 352 -14.91 -9.29 19.77
N LEU A 353 -15.19 -8.28 20.58
CA LEU A 353 -15.71 -6.99 20.11
C LEU A 353 -14.53 -6.08 19.79
N SER A 354 -14.35 -5.74 18.51
CA SER A 354 -13.34 -4.78 18.10
C SER A 354 -13.85 -3.35 18.28
N MET A 355 -12.97 -2.45 18.70
CA MET A 355 -13.28 -1.02 18.80
C MET A 355 -13.82 -0.47 17.48
N ASN A 356 -13.28 -0.95 16.37
CA ASN A 356 -13.70 -0.51 15.06
C ASN A 356 -15.20 -0.82 14.89
N ASN A 357 -15.60 -2.08 14.98
CA ASN A 357 -16.97 -2.49 14.68
C ASN A 357 -18.01 -2.02 15.72
N TRP A 358 -17.61 -1.95 17.00
CA TRP A 358 -18.53 -1.76 18.11
C TRP A 358 -18.50 -0.39 18.77
N GLY A 359 -17.44 0.40 18.57
CA GLY A 359 -17.25 1.68 19.24
C GLY A 359 -18.47 2.59 19.08
N TYR A 360 -18.91 2.78 17.85
CA TYR A 360 -20.06 3.63 17.52
C TYR A 360 -21.38 3.14 18.15
N ILE A 361 -21.64 1.83 18.11
CA ILE A 361 -22.86 1.24 18.66
C ILE A 361 -22.87 1.41 20.18
N ILE A 362 -21.75 1.12 20.85
CA ILE A 362 -21.65 1.26 22.30
C ILE A 362 -21.74 2.73 22.73
N GLN A 363 -21.19 3.67 21.94
CA GLN A 363 -21.41 5.10 22.16
C GLN A 363 -22.90 5.46 22.09
N LYS A 364 -23.61 5.07 21.02
CA LYS A 364 -25.06 5.33 20.91
C LYS A 364 -25.88 4.68 22.03
N ILE A 365 -25.52 3.46 22.46
CA ILE A 365 -26.15 2.83 23.62
C ILE A 365 -25.93 3.66 24.89
N SER A 366 -24.71 4.17 25.11
CA SER A 366 -24.37 4.98 26.30
C SER A 366 -25.17 6.28 26.40
N GLU A 367 -25.65 6.80 25.28
CA GLU A 367 -26.49 8.00 25.17
C GLU A 367 -27.99 7.69 25.40
N LYS A 368 -28.37 6.42 25.60
CA LYS A 368 -29.76 5.96 25.76
C LYS A 368 -30.01 5.24 27.10
N PRO A 369 -30.27 5.98 28.19
CA PRO A 369 -30.53 5.40 29.51
C PRO A 369 -31.67 4.38 29.55
N GLU A 370 -32.75 4.64 28.79
CA GLU A 370 -33.89 3.72 28.72
C GLU A 370 -33.53 2.36 28.12
N LEU A 371 -32.69 2.35 27.07
CA LEU A 371 -32.21 1.10 26.45
C LEU A 371 -31.32 0.32 27.42
N ILE A 372 -30.45 1.01 28.16
CA ILE A 372 -29.57 0.41 29.19
C ILE A 372 -30.39 -0.20 30.34
N GLN A 373 -31.52 0.42 30.70
CA GLN A 373 -32.40 -0.07 31.76
C GLN A 373 -33.22 -1.28 31.30
N LYS A 374 -33.71 -1.27 30.05
CA LYS A 374 -34.63 -2.28 29.52
C LYS A 374 -33.91 -3.49 28.90
N ASN A 375 -32.66 -3.36 28.47
CA ASN A 375 -31.93 -4.42 27.77
C ASN A 375 -30.64 -4.83 28.51
N LEU A 376 -30.60 -6.08 28.99
CA LEU A 376 -29.46 -6.62 29.75
C LEU A 376 -28.15 -6.62 28.96
N LEU A 377 -28.21 -6.90 27.65
CA LEU A 377 -27.03 -6.89 26.79
C LEU A 377 -26.50 -5.47 26.58
N ALA A 378 -27.37 -4.48 26.38
CA ALA A 378 -26.99 -3.07 26.31
C ALA A 378 -26.27 -2.63 27.61
N ASN A 379 -26.82 -3.00 28.76
CA ASN A 379 -26.23 -2.74 30.08
C ASN A 379 -24.84 -3.36 30.22
N TYR A 380 -24.72 -4.62 29.83
CA TYR A 380 -23.46 -5.36 29.84
C TYR A 380 -22.39 -4.70 28.96
N LEU A 381 -22.74 -4.31 27.73
CA LEU A 381 -21.80 -3.72 26.76
C LEU A 381 -21.21 -2.40 27.28
N VAL A 382 -22.04 -1.49 27.80
CA VAL A 382 -21.57 -0.21 28.33
C VAL A 382 -20.69 -0.40 29.58
N LYS A 383 -21.08 -1.32 30.49
CA LYS A 383 -20.29 -1.61 31.70
C LYS A 383 -18.94 -2.26 31.41
N LYS A 384 -18.90 -3.23 30.47
CA LYS A 384 -17.68 -3.97 30.15
C LYS A 384 -16.73 -3.18 29.26
N TYR A 385 -17.25 -2.28 28.41
CA TYR A 385 -16.47 -1.53 27.44
C TYR A 385 -16.62 0.00 27.60
N PRO A 386 -16.34 0.58 28.79
CA PRO A 386 -16.56 2.01 29.04
C PRO A 386 -15.74 2.92 28.11
N LYS A 387 -14.51 2.51 27.76
CA LYS A 387 -13.65 3.22 26.80
C LYS A 387 -14.26 3.37 25.40
N TYR A 388 -15.22 2.51 25.05
CA TYR A 388 -15.90 2.56 23.76
C TYR A 388 -16.95 3.68 23.78
N ALA A 389 -17.50 4.04 24.94
CA ALA A 389 -18.48 5.12 25.10
C ALA A 389 -17.82 6.51 25.18
N GLU A 390 -16.59 6.62 25.68
CA GLU A 390 -15.91 7.91 25.91
C GLU A 390 -15.43 8.63 24.63
N LYS A 391 -15.33 7.91 23.52
CA LYS A 391 -14.80 8.45 22.25
C LYS A 391 -15.95 8.93 21.38
N LYS A 392 -15.95 10.22 20.99
CA LYS A 392 -16.86 10.72 19.94
C LYS A 392 -16.48 10.10 18.60
N TYR A 393 -17.32 9.22 18.07
CA TYR A 393 -17.17 8.69 16.72
C TYR A 393 -17.87 9.61 15.73
N THR A 394 -17.18 10.59 15.17
CA THR A 394 -17.67 11.32 13.98
C THR A 394 -17.37 10.49 12.73
N TYR A 395 -18.39 10.23 11.90
CA TYR A 395 -18.13 9.73 10.55
C TYR A 395 -17.34 10.81 9.84
N ILE A 396 -16.08 10.53 9.53
CA ILE A 396 -15.35 11.25 8.50
C ILE A 396 -15.61 10.39 7.27
N PRO A 397 -16.52 10.79 6.38
CA PRO A 397 -16.58 10.14 5.10
C PRO A 397 -15.17 10.09 4.55
N THR A 398 -14.75 8.95 4.02
CA THR A 398 -13.77 9.03 2.94
C THR A 398 -14.54 9.42 1.67
N VAL A 399 -15.28 10.54 1.77
CA VAL A 399 -15.43 11.45 0.67
C VAL A 399 -13.99 11.81 0.38
N ILE A 400 -13.42 11.11 -0.60
CA ILE A 400 -12.70 11.83 -1.63
C ILE A 400 -13.76 12.78 -2.18
N GLU A 401 -13.97 13.88 -1.45
CA GLU A 401 -14.07 15.17 -2.09
C GLU A 401 -12.89 15.09 -3.05
N GLU A 402 -13.11 15.42 -4.30
CA GLU A 402 -12.06 16.13 -4.99
C GLU A 402 -11.72 17.36 -4.13
N LYS A 403 -11.03 17.14 -3.00
CA LYS A 403 -10.15 18.09 -2.41
C LYS A 403 -9.25 18.35 -3.58
N GLN A 404 -9.42 19.54 -4.13
CA GLN A 404 -8.46 20.19 -4.99
C GLN A 404 -7.12 19.57 -4.64
N THR A 405 -6.65 18.72 -5.56
CA THR A 405 -5.46 17.93 -5.39
C THR A 405 -4.41 18.86 -4.82
N THR A 406 -4.10 18.74 -3.53
CA THR A 406 -2.73 19.05 -3.14
C THR A 406 -1.97 17.98 -3.89
N LYS A 407 -1.40 18.40 -5.02
CA LYS A 407 -0.82 17.59 -6.09
C LYS A 407 0.43 16.82 -5.63
N PHE A 408 0.62 16.67 -4.31
CA PHE A 408 1.87 16.31 -3.66
C PHE A 408 1.58 15.50 -2.38
N SER A 409 2.32 14.41 -2.20
CA SER A 409 2.39 13.50 -1.05
C SER A 409 3.06 14.05 0.21
N GLY A 410 3.73 15.20 0.11
CA GLY A 410 4.45 15.86 1.20
C GLY A 410 4.99 17.22 0.78
N ILE A 411 5.53 17.98 1.72
CA ILE A 411 6.24 19.25 1.47
C ILE A 411 7.70 19.06 1.86
N LEU A 412 8.61 19.38 0.95
CA LEU A 412 10.04 19.50 1.28
C LEU A 412 10.33 21.00 1.48
N LEU A 413 10.78 21.35 2.68
CA LEU A 413 11.14 22.73 2.99
C LEU A 413 12.59 22.99 2.60
N GLU A 414 12.79 23.68 1.49
CA GLU A 414 14.13 23.97 0.97
C GLU A 414 14.18 25.38 0.37
N ARG A 415 15.35 26.00 0.42
CA ARG A 415 15.60 27.23 -0.34
C ARG A 415 15.95 26.86 -1.79
N PRO A 416 15.57 27.69 -2.78
CA PRO A 416 16.05 27.51 -4.15
C PRO A 416 17.58 27.44 -4.18
N HIS A 417 18.13 26.52 -4.97
CA HIS A 417 19.57 26.45 -5.17
C HIS A 417 20.01 27.53 -6.16
N ASP A 418 21.07 28.25 -5.82
CA ASP A 418 21.71 29.25 -6.67
C ASP A 418 23.07 28.71 -7.12
N TYR A 419 23.22 28.55 -8.44
CA TYR A 419 24.42 28.03 -9.08
C TYR A 419 25.21 29.12 -9.84
N SER A 420 24.99 30.39 -9.50
CA SER A 420 25.63 31.54 -10.16
C SER A 420 27.16 31.55 -10.03
N ASN A 421 27.70 31.00 -8.94
CA ASN A 421 29.12 30.70 -8.79
C ASN A 421 29.34 29.52 -7.83
N THR A 422 30.56 28.98 -7.81
CA THR A 422 30.91 27.78 -7.02
C THR A 422 30.71 27.93 -5.51
N GLU A 423 31.00 29.11 -4.94
CA GLU A 423 30.85 29.35 -3.50
C GLU A 423 29.37 29.34 -3.11
N ILE A 424 28.55 30.12 -3.83
CA ILE A 424 27.09 30.17 -3.65
C ILE A 424 26.44 28.81 -3.93
N ALA A 425 26.95 28.05 -4.92
CA ALA A 425 26.49 26.71 -5.23
C ALA A 425 26.73 25.75 -4.06
N PHE A 426 27.90 25.81 -3.41
CA PHE A 426 28.18 25.02 -2.22
C PHE A 426 27.28 25.44 -1.05
N GLU A 427 27.11 26.73 -0.79
CA GLU A 427 26.21 27.22 0.27
C GLU A 427 24.78 26.71 0.06
N SER A 428 24.29 26.76 -1.18
CA SER A 428 22.95 26.32 -1.58
C SER A 428 22.68 24.84 -1.29
N VAL A 429 23.70 24.00 -1.31
CA VAL A 429 23.58 22.55 -1.06
C VAL A 429 24.07 22.14 0.35
N GLY A 430 24.27 23.10 1.25
CA GLY A 430 24.73 22.84 2.62
C GLY A 430 26.20 22.42 2.69
N LEU A 431 27.05 23.02 1.84
CA LEU A 431 28.50 22.82 1.71
C LEU A 431 28.92 21.40 1.33
N ASN A 432 27.96 20.56 0.91
CA ASN A 432 28.20 19.17 0.55
C ASN A 432 27.27 18.71 -0.59
N THR A 433 27.82 18.47 -1.77
CA THR A 433 27.06 18.03 -2.96
C THR A 433 26.46 16.64 -2.79
N GLY A 434 26.96 15.83 -1.84
CA GLY A 434 26.31 14.59 -1.44
C GLY A 434 24.88 14.80 -0.92
N ASN A 435 24.52 15.97 -0.41
CA ASN A 435 23.15 16.26 0.01
C ASN A 435 22.17 16.19 -1.17
N LEU A 436 22.61 16.52 -2.39
CA LEU A 436 21.81 16.40 -3.60
C LEU A 436 21.42 14.94 -3.89
N VAL A 437 22.32 13.99 -3.66
CA VAL A 437 22.06 12.56 -3.89
C VAL A 437 20.92 12.04 -3.00
N PHE A 438 20.90 12.49 -1.74
CA PHE A 438 19.84 12.17 -0.80
C PHE A 438 18.53 12.89 -1.15
N ARG A 439 18.61 14.20 -1.42
CA ARG A 439 17.48 15.05 -1.80
C ARG A 439 16.79 14.57 -3.08
N ASP A 440 17.53 14.34 -4.14
CA ASP A 440 16.99 13.99 -5.45
C ASP A 440 16.38 12.59 -5.43
N SER A 441 16.87 11.70 -4.56
CA SER A 441 16.18 10.44 -4.27
C SER A 441 14.81 10.68 -3.63
N LEU A 442 14.70 11.60 -2.67
CA LEU A 442 13.41 11.94 -2.07
C LEU A 442 12.47 12.55 -3.12
N ILE A 443 12.93 13.52 -3.93
CA ILE A 443 12.11 14.17 -4.96
C ILE A 443 11.68 13.20 -6.07
N LYS A 444 12.56 12.28 -6.49
CA LYS A 444 12.21 11.26 -7.50
C LYS A 444 11.19 10.26 -6.96
N ASN A 445 11.36 9.85 -5.71
CA ASN A 445 10.55 8.79 -5.11
C ASN A 445 9.23 9.29 -4.55
N LEU A 446 9.18 10.53 -4.07
CA LEU A 446 8.06 11.13 -3.37
C LEU A 446 7.54 12.32 -4.18
N ASP A 447 6.21 12.42 -4.31
CA ASP A 447 5.59 13.57 -4.98
C ASP A 447 5.62 14.76 -4.01
N LEU A 448 6.72 15.51 -3.95
CA LEU A 448 6.91 16.57 -2.94
C LEU A 448 6.73 17.96 -3.54
N LEU A 449 6.00 18.81 -2.83
CA LEU A 449 6.02 20.25 -3.06
C LEU A 449 7.30 20.81 -2.45
N ASN A 450 8.26 21.18 -3.30
CA ASN A 450 9.50 21.80 -2.85
C ASN A 450 9.34 23.33 -2.80
N ILE A 451 9.33 23.90 -1.59
CA ILE A 451 9.14 25.34 -1.35
C ILE A 451 9.95 25.80 -0.15
N SER A 452 10.23 27.11 -0.07
CA SER A 452 10.85 27.68 1.12
C SER A 452 9.90 27.67 2.32
N TYR A 453 10.45 27.78 3.53
CA TYR A 453 9.62 27.88 4.73
C TYR A 453 8.73 29.13 4.70
N GLU A 454 9.23 30.25 4.20
CA GLU A 454 8.48 31.51 4.06
C GLU A 454 7.31 31.36 3.08
N ALA A 455 7.51 30.65 1.96
CA ALA A 455 6.44 30.32 1.03
C ALA A 455 5.41 29.35 1.65
N TYR A 456 5.88 28.37 2.43
CA TYR A 456 5.00 27.48 3.19
C TYR A 456 4.12 28.27 4.17
N GLU A 457 4.66 29.25 4.90
CA GLU A 457 3.87 30.03 5.86
C GLU A 457 2.71 30.81 5.22
N GLN A 458 2.85 31.18 3.94
CA GLN A 458 1.79 31.86 3.18
C GLN A 458 0.63 30.92 2.84
N ILE A 459 0.92 29.64 2.62
CA ILE A 459 -0.07 28.63 2.18
C ILE A 459 -0.47 27.66 3.31
N ALA A 460 0.17 27.72 4.48
CA ALA A 460 -0.01 26.78 5.59
C ALA A 460 -1.46 26.72 6.13
N LYS A 461 -2.25 27.79 5.94
CA LYS A 461 -3.67 27.81 6.32
C LYS A 461 -4.54 27.03 5.33
N ASP A 462 -4.12 26.97 4.07
CA ASP A 462 -4.85 26.39 2.96
C ASP A 462 -4.47 24.92 2.73
N ILE A 463 -3.24 24.54 3.10
CA ILE A 463 -2.76 23.15 3.04
C ILE A 463 -3.06 22.44 4.37
N LYS A 464 -3.99 21.48 4.34
CA LYS A 464 -4.34 20.65 5.52
C LYS A 464 -3.92 19.20 5.32
N ASN A 465 -3.30 18.62 6.35
CA ASN A 465 -2.91 17.20 6.42
C ASN A 465 -1.81 16.75 5.44
N VAL A 466 -0.94 17.65 4.99
CA VAL A 466 0.25 17.28 4.20
C VAL A 466 1.47 17.28 5.14
N PRO A 467 2.21 16.16 5.26
CA PRO A 467 3.40 16.10 6.11
C PRO A 467 4.54 16.92 5.52
N ILE A 468 5.37 17.50 6.39
CA ILE A 468 6.62 18.16 6.03
C ILE A 468 7.75 17.15 6.16
N VAL A 469 8.45 16.89 5.07
CA VAL A 469 9.68 16.10 5.03
C VAL A 469 10.84 16.96 5.52
N VAL A 470 11.55 16.48 6.53
CA VAL A 470 12.69 17.18 7.15
C VAL A 470 13.99 16.45 6.83
N THR A 471 14.96 17.20 6.31
CA THR A 471 16.28 16.70 5.88
C THR A 471 17.44 17.26 6.71
N ASP A 472 17.17 18.17 7.63
CA ASP A 472 18.16 18.93 8.40
C ASP A 472 18.89 18.07 9.46
N LEU A 473 18.28 16.95 9.85
CA LEU A 473 18.71 16.12 10.99
C LEU A 473 19.62 14.95 10.58
N ILE A 474 20.12 14.96 9.34
CA ILE A 474 20.94 13.88 8.76
C ILE A 474 22.39 13.86 9.28
N TRP A 475 22.79 14.90 10.03
CA TRP A 475 24.12 15.10 10.60
C TRP A 475 24.01 15.82 11.95
N ILE A 476 24.07 15.05 13.04
CA ILE A 476 23.92 15.54 14.42
C ILE A 476 25.19 15.22 15.21
N ASN A 477 25.74 16.25 15.85
CA ASN A 477 26.91 16.20 16.71
C ASN A 477 26.44 16.61 18.13
N GLU A 478 27.26 16.38 19.17
CA GLU A 478 26.87 16.74 20.56
C GLU A 478 26.55 18.22 20.76
N ASN A 479 27.09 19.09 19.90
CA ASN A 479 26.89 20.54 19.93
C ASN A 479 25.85 21.06 18.93
N SER A 480 25.14 20.19 18.21
CA SER A 480 24.15 20.62 17.21
C SER A 480 22.94 21.31 17.85
N ASN A 481 22.58 22.49 17.33
CA ASN A 481 21.42 23.28 17.74
C ASN A 481 20.37 23.32 16.61
N PHE A 482 19.12 23.02 16.95
CA PHE A 482 17.96 22.98 16.07
C PHE A 482 16.79 23.80 16.63
N ASP A 483 17.05 24.86 17.41
CA ASP A 483 16.02 25.69 18.04
C ASP A 483 15.11 26.33 16.98
N TYR A 484 15.69 26.73 15.84
CA TYR A 484 14.92 27.25 14.71
C TYR A 484 13.89 26.22 14.20
N LEU A 485 14.25 24.94 14.15
CA LEU A 485 13.37 23.87 13.67
C LEU A 485 12.33 23.50 14.73
N TYR A 486 12.71 23.52 16.02
CA TYR A 486 11.78 23.37 17.13
C TYR A 486 10.68 24.45 17.11
N GLU A 487 11.05 25.71 16.89
CA GLU A 487 10.07 26.80 16.79
C GLU A 487 9.13 26.62 15.58
N ARG A 488 9.62 26.13 14.43
CA ARG A 488 8.77 25.76 13.29
C ARG A 488 7.78 24.64 13.64
N VAL A 489 8.24 23.60 14.32
CA VAL A 489 7.40 22.46 14.76
C VAL A 489 6.33 22.90 15.77
N LYS A 490 6.67 23.83 16.67
CA LYS A 490 5.74 24.41 17.66
C LYS A 490 4.71 25.34 17.03
N LYS A 491 5.12 26.16 16.07
CA LYS A 491 4.21 27.08 15.35
C LYS A 491 3.17 26.29 14.54
N ASN A 492 3.54 25.13 14.02
CA ASN A 492 2.72 24.30 13.13
C ASN A 492 2.14 23.06 13.85
N LYS A 493 1.34 23.26 14.91
CA LYS A 493 0.87 22.19 15.82
C LYS A 493 0.07 21.06 15.17
N ASN A 494 -0.55 21.30 14.02
CA ASN A 494 -1.38 20.33 13.31
C ASN A 494 -0.67 19.63 12.15
N THR A 495 0.61 19.94 11.92
CA THR A 495 1.39 19.39 10.81
C THR A 495 2.43 18.42 11.35
N ALA A 496 2.56 17.26 10.70
CA ALA A 496 3.60 16.29 11.01
C ALA A 496 4.90 16.73 10.33
N PHE A 497 5.99 16.85 11.09
CA PHE A 497 7.33 17.03 10.57
C PHE A 497 8.04 15.69 10.65
N VAL A 498 8.33 15.11 9.49
CA VAL A 498 8.81 13.74 9.34
C VAL A 498 10.29 13.79 8.97
N PRO A 499 11.19 13.58 9.94
CA PRO A 499 12.61 13.57 9.66
C PRO A 499 13.03 12.29 8.94
N MET A 500 13.81 12.48 7.88
CA MET A 500 14.33 11.42 7.04
C MET A 500 15.79 11.14 7.40
N SER A 501 16.10 9.90 7.76
CA SER A 501 17.48 9.43 7.94
C SER A 501 18.27 10.25 8.98
N VAL A 502 17.67 10.49 10.16
CA VAL A 502 18.34 11.09 11.31
C VAL A 502 19.61 10.30 11.63
N GLY A 503 20.73 11.00 11.80
CA GLY A 503 22.04 10.36 11.98
C GLY A 503 22.94 11.10 12.94
N LEU A 504 23.41 10.39 13.97
CA LEU A 504 24.43 10.89 14.89
C LEU A 504 25.82 10.67 14.29
N GLN A 505 26.73 11.63 14.48
CA GLN A 505 28.13 11.47 14.12
C GLN A 505 28.99 11.46 15.39
N ALA A 506 29.65 10.33 15.63
CA ALA A 506 30.68 10.15 16.64
C ALA A 506 31.92 9.56 15.96
N LYS A 507 33.10 9.74 16.59
CA LYS A 507 34.35 9.21 16.05
C LYS A 507 34.33 7.67 16.03
N ASP A 508 33.81 7.08 17.10
CA ASP A 508 33.53 5.65 17.24
C ASP A 508 32.08 5.44 17.73
N TYR A 509 31.63 4.20 17.89
CA TYR A 509 30.34 3.87 18.53
C TYR A 509 30.39 4.19 20.03
N GLU A 510 30.32 5.47 20.38
CA GLU A 510 30.38 5.96 21.74
C GLU A 510 29.06 5.69 22.47
N VAL A 511 29.12 4.88 23.52
CA VAL A 511 27.94 4.49 24.31
C VAL A 511 27.31 5.68 25.05
N ASP A 512 28.09 6.74 25.28
CA ASP A 512 27.77 7.91 26.10
C ASP A 512 27.54 9.21 25.30
N PHE A 513 27.24 9.11 24.00
CA PHE A 513 26.96 10.27 23.16
C PHE A 513 25.88 11.20 23.77
N LYS A 514 26.24 12.46 24.01
CA LYS A 514 25.35 13.44 24.65
C LYS A 514 24.59 14.25 23.62
N LEU A 515 23.30 13.95 23.50
CA LEU A 515 22.37 14.77 22.74
C LEU A 515 22.23 16.16 23.38
N ASN A 516 22.43 17.19 22.57
CA ASN A 516 22.11 18.56 22.94
C ASN A 516 20.61 18.70 23.28
N GLU A 517 20.26 19.52 24.28
CA GLU A 517 18.87 19.77 24.67
C GLU A 517 18.01 20.30 23.51
N SER A 518 18.58 21.14 22.65
CA SER A 518 17.90 21.63 21.44
C SER A 518 17.47 20.46 20.51
N THR A 519 18.36 19.47 20.34
CA THR A 519 18.07 18.27 19.55
C THR A 519 16.99 17.40 20.21
N LYS A 520 17.03 17.23 21.54
CA LYS A 520 15.99 16.50 22.27
C LYS A 520 14.63 17.16 22.12
N ASN A 521 14.57 18.49 22.28
CA ASN A 521 13.33 19.25 22.19
C ASN A 521 12.66 19.11 20.82
N VAL A 522 13.43 19.29 19.73
CA VAL A 522 12.86 19.17 18.38
C VAL A 522 12.39 17.76 18.06
N LEU A 523 13.20 16.74 18.36
CA LEU A 523 12.84 15.34 18.09
C LEU A 523 11.67 14.88 18.96
N SER A 524 11.61 15.33 20.23
CA SER A 524 10.48 15.07 21.12
C SER A 524 9.18 15.65 20.58
N ALA A 525 9.21 16.89 20.08
CA ALA A 525 8.03 17.52 19.48
C ALA A 525 7.62 16.90 18.13
N MET A 526 8.57 16.36 17.37
CA MET A 526 8.29 15.64 16.11
C MET A 526 7.64 14.27 16.37
N GLN A 527 8.16 13.49 17.33
CA GLN A 527 7.67 12.12 17.57
C GLN A 527 6.20 12.05 18.02
N GLU A 528 5.66 13.14 18.58
CA GLU A 528 4.24 13.27 18.93
C GLU A 528 3.31 13.12 17.72
N ARG A 529 3.82 13.40 16.52
CA ARG A 529 3.02 13.54 15.28
C ARG A 529 3.59 12.78 14.08
N ALA A 530 4.82 12.29 14.18
CA ALA A 530 5.52 11.59 13.11
C ALA A 530 6.35 10.43 13.68
N ILE A 531 6.56 9.41 12.85
CA ILE A 531 7.60 8.42 13.09
C ILE A 531 8.90 8.99 12.53
N ILE A 532 9.96 8.93 13.33
CA ILE A 532 11.28 9.47 12.99
C ILE A 532 12.09 8.39 12.26
N GLY A 533 12.48 8.68 11.03
CA GLY A 533 13.31 7.77 10.24
C GLY A 533 14.77 7.94 10.64
N VAL A 534 15.44 6.89 11.11
CA VAL A 534 16.85 6.94 11.53
C VAL A 534 17.76 6.12 10.61
N ARG A 535 19.06 6.45 10.60
CA ARG A 535 20.08 5.81 9.75
C ARG A 535 20.37 4.35 10.12
N GLY A 536 20.37 4.01 11.40
CA GLY A 536 20.70 2.67 11.88
C GLY A 536 20.46 2.48 13.38
N GLU A 537 20.93 1.34 13.88
CA GLU A 537 20.72 0.87 15.25
C GLU A 537 21.41 1.74 16.31
N TYR A 538 22.55 2.35 15.99
CA TYR A 538 23.28 3.19 16.94
C TYR A 538 22.51 4.48 17.22
N THR A 539 22.10 5.18 16.17
CA THR A 539 21.25 6.37 16.27
C THR A 539 19.94 6.00 17.00
N ALA A 540 19.29 4.89 16.63
CA ALA A 540 18.09 4.42 17.30
C ALA A 540 18.27 4.26 18.82
N THR A 541 19.32 3.54 19.22
CA THR A 541 19.62 3.24 20.63
C THR A 541 19.86 4.52 21.44
N ILE A 542 20.62 5.48 20.91
CA ILE A 542 20.91 6.74 21.61
C ILE A 542 19.65 7.61 21.72
N LEU A 543 18.83 7.67 20.66
CA LEU A 543 17.55 8.40 20.69
C LEU A 543 16.58 7.80 21.72
N GLU A 544 16.44 6.47 21.77
CA GLU A 544 15.57 5.77 22.71
C GLU A 544 15.97 6.00 24.17
N LYS A 545 17.27 5.95 24.47
CA LYS A 545 17.82 6.28 25.80
C LYS A 545 17.46 7.71 26.24
N ASN A 546 17.25 8.62 25.30
CA ASN A 546 16.89 10.01 25.54
C ASN A 546 15.37 10.27 25.41
N GLY A 547 14.54 9.23 25.41
CA GLY A 547 13.08 9.35 25.44
C GLY A 547 12.41 9.51 24.08
N ILE A 548 13.16 9.34 22.98
CA ILE A 548 12.64 9.41 21.62
C ILE A 548 12.40 7.97 21.12
N LYS A 549 11.13 7.54 21.10
CA LYS A 549 10.77 6.12 20.90
C LYS A 549 9.97 5.87 19.63
N ASN A 550 9.34 6.88 19.05
CA ASN A 550 8.57 6.72 17.82
C ASN A 550 9.50 6.74 16.60
N ILE A 551 10.33 5.71 16.46
CA ILE A 551 11.40 5.63 15.47
C ILE A 551 11.24 4.40 14.57
N ASP A 552 11.69 4.50 13.33
CA ASP A 552 11.90 3.36 12.42
C ASP A 552 13.29 3.50 11.79
N ILE A 553 14.03 2.40 11.71
CA ILE A 553 15.34 2.38 11.06
C ILE A 553 15.15 2.19 9.56
N ILE A 554 15.49 3.21 8.78
CA ILE A 554 15.25 3.26 7.33
C ILE A 554 16.52 3.39 6.49
N GLY A 555 17.68 3.64 7.12
CA GLY A 555 18.91 3.93 6.39
C GLY A 555 18.86 5.30 5.70
N CYS A 556 19.63 5.45 4.63
CA CYS A 556 19.64 6.65 3.80
C CYS A 556 18.76 6.44 2.55
N PRO A 557 17.71 7.26 2.34
CA PRO A 557 16.90 7.28 1.14
C PRO A 557 17.65 7.33 -0.19
N SER A 558 18.90 7.77 -0.23
CA SER A 558 19.71 7.76 -1.46
C SER A 558 19.83 6.37 -2.10
N LEU A 559 19.77 5.28 -1.34
CA LEU A 559 19.80 3.93 -1.91
C LEU A 559 18.47 3.47 -2.53
N TYR A 560 17.36 4.17 -2.25
CA TYR A 560 16.05 3.83 -2.83
C TYR A 560 15.76 4.60 -4.12
N TYR A 561 16.73 5.32 -4.70
CA TYR A 561 16.56 6.22 -5.85
C TYR A 561 15.86 5.61 -7.08
N GLU A 562 16.13 4.34 -7.41
CA GLU A 562 15.48 3.71 -8.56
C GLU A 562 14.04 3.24 -8.28
N ASN A 563 13.58 3.38 -7.04
CA ASN A 563 12.29 2.87 -6.57
C ASN A 563 12.07 1.38 -6.92
N ASP A 564 13.15 0.61 -6.93
CA ASP A 564 13.18 -0.79 -7.36
C ASP A 564 13.60 -1.67 -6.20
N SER A 565 12.66 -2.49 -5.72
CA SER A 565 12.91 -3.45 -4.63
C SER A 565 13.88 -4.56 -4.99
N ASN A 566 14.25 -4.69 -6.27
CA ASN A 566 15.20 -5.68 -6.79
C ASN A 566 16.51 -5.04 -7.27
N LEU A 567 16.93 -3.91 -6.66
CA LEU A 567 18.29 -3.40 -6.83
C LEU A 567 19.28 -4.53 -6.54
N PHE A 568 20.08 -4.82 -7.56
CA PHE A 568 21.05 -5.90 -7.62
C PHE A 568 22.33 -5.33 -8.21
N ILE A 569 23.45 -5.54 -7.52
CA ILE A 569 24.78 -5.11 -7.93
C ILE A 569 25.57 -6.36 -8.32
N LYS A 570 26.10 -6.38 -9.53
CA LYS A 570 26.87 -7.50 -10.07
C LYS A 570 28.31 -7.05 -10.31
N LYS A 571 29.28 -7.86 -9.88
CA LYS A 571 30.68 -7.70 -10.29
C LYS A 571 30.86 -8.15 -11.75
N SER A 572 31.77 -7.48 -12.44
CA SER A 572 32.27 -7.88 -13.76
C SER A 572 33.49 -8.79 -13.57
N ASP A 573 33.68 -9.75 -14.48
CA ASP A 573 34.89 -10.57 -14.54
C ASP A 573 36.02 -9.88 -15.34
N GLU A 574 35.76 -8.66 -15.83
CA GLU A 574 36.75 -7.84 -16.56
C GLU A 574 37.83 -7.29 -15.63
N GLU A 575 39.02 -7.08 -16.20
CA GLU A 575 40.11 -6.37 -15.52
C GLU A 575 39.68 -4.94 -15.13
N ILE A 576 39.97 -4.56 -13.89
CA ILE A 576 39.56 -3.28 -13.31
C ILE A 576 40.60 -2.21 -13.65
N THR A 577 40.28 -1.40 -14.66
CA THR A 577 41.17 -0.33 -15.14
C THR A 577 40.62 1.08 -14.88
N LYS A 578 39.31 1.20 -14.65
CA LYS A 578 38.65 2.50 -14.43
C LYS A 578 38.01 2.58 -13.05
N VAL A 579 38.68 3.29 -12.15
CA VAL A 579 38.25 3.48 -10.76
C VAL A 579 37.95 4.95 -10.49
N CYS A 580 36.83 5.20 -9.80
CA CYS A 580 36.49 6.51 -9.27
C CYS A 580 36.67 6.53 -7.75
N ALA A 581 37.64 7.31 -7.27
CA ALA A 581 37.91 7.53 -5.87
C ALA A 581 37.09 8.71 -5.31
N ASN A 582 36.87 8.71 -4.01
CA ASN A 582 36.33 9.85 -3.26
C ASN A 582 37.00 9.91 -1.88
N PHE A 583 36.85 11.04 -1.18
CA PHE A 583 37.48 11.21 0.13
C PHE A 583 36.65 12.07 1.08
N ARG A 584 36.95 11.96 2.38
CA ARG A 584 36.33 12.79 3.41
C ARG A 584 36.71 14.26 3.20
N THR A 585 35.98 15.16 3.87
CA THR A 585 36.32 16.59 3.85
C THR A 585 37.76 16.76 4.34
N PHE A 586 38.54 17.62 3.69
CA PHE A 586 39.91 17.95 4.07
C PHE A 586 39.98 18.87 5.31
N TYR A 587 39.32 18.49 6.40
CA TYR A 587 39.53 19.11 7.71
C TYR A 587 40.70 18.44 8.44
N GLY A 588 41.47 19.23 9.20
CA GLY A 588 42.53 18.73 10.07
C GLY A 588 43.67 18.01 9.35
N LEU A 589 44.54 17.37 10.14
CA LEU A 589 45.67 16.60 9.64
C LEU A 589 45.22 15.26 9.05
N LEU A 590 45.87 14.84 7.97
CA LEU A 590 45.75 13.49 7.43
C LEU A 590 46.51 12.50 8.32
N ASN A 591 45.86 11.40 8.69
CA ASN A 591 46.53 10.29 9.33
C ASN A 591 47.33 9.45 8.30
N LYS A 592 48.12 8.49 8.81
CA LYS A 592 48.98 7.64 7.97
C LYS A 592 48.19 6.92 6.86
N ASN A 593 47.08 6.27 7.18
CA ASN A 593 46.33 5.45 6.23
C ASN A 593 45.57 6.31 5.21
N GLU A 594 45.14 7.51 5.61
CA GLU A 594 44.59 8.51 4.69
C GLU A 594 45.62 8.99 3.68
N LYS A 595 46.86 9.21 4.13
CA LYS A 595 47.98 9.52 3.24
C LYS A 595 48.24 8.39 2.26
N HIS A 596 48.29 7.15 2.76
CA HIS A 596 48.47 5.95 1.95
C HIS A 596 47.36 5.81 0.90
N PHE A 597 46.09 6.01 1.26
CA PHE A 597 44.97 5.95 0.32
C PHE A 597 45.06 6.99 -0.79
N LEU A 598 45.36 8.25 -0.46
CA LEU A 598 45.49 9.32 -1.45
C LEU A 598 46.73 9.10 -2.34
N THR A 599 47.86 8.66 -1.78
CA THR A 599 49.04 8.28 -2.55
C THR A 599 48.75 7.12 -3.48
N TYR A 600 48.03 6.09 -3.02
CA TYR A 600 47.62 4.96 -3.84
C TYR A 600 46.77 5.41 -5.04
N CYS A 601 45.76 6.27 -4.80
CA CYS A 601 44.92 6.81 -5.87
C CYS A 601 45.72 7.68 -6.85
N ALA A 602 46.66 8.50 -6.35
CA ALA A 602 47.53 9.33 -7.17
C ALA A 602 48.50 8.50 -8.02
N ASN A 603 49.11 7.47 -7.45
CA ASN A 603 50.02 6.55 -8.14
C ASN A 603 49.34 5.82 -9.30
N LYS A 604 48.05 5.50 -9.14
CA LYS A 604 47.24 4.81 -10.14
C LYS A 604 46.47 5.76 -11.06
N ASP A 605 46.62 7.06 -10.85
CA ASP A 605 45.96 8.13 -11.61
C ASP A 605 44.42 8.01 -11.71
N TYR A 606 43.78 7.57 -10.62
CA TYR A 606 42.33 7.42 -10.57
C TYR A 606 41.61 8.77 -10.65
N ASP A 607 40.40 8.76 -11.19
CA ASP A 607 39.51 9.91 -11.15
C ASP A 607 39.00 10.13 -9.72
N PHE A 608 38.73 11.38 -9.37
CA PHE A 608 38.42 11.76 -7.99
C PHE A 608 37.20 12.66 -7.93
N VAL A 609 36.18 12.24 -7.17
CA VAL A 609 34.99 13.06 -6.94
C VAL A 609 35.05 13.70 -5.55
N GLU A 610 35.20 15.02 -5.55
CA GLU A 610 35.09 15.87 -4.37
C GLU A 610 33.63 16.27 -4.15
N GLN A 611 33.24 16.34 -2.87
CA GLN A 611 31.86 16.66 -2.48
C GLN A 611 31.75 17.94 -1.65
N THR A 612 32.86 18.54 -1.23
CA THR A 612 32.88 19.70 -0.33
C THR A 612 33.72 20.84 -0.86
N SER A 613 33.46 22.04 -0.33
CA SER A 613 34.21 23.25 -0.68
C SER A 613 35.62 23.33 -0.07
N HIS A 614 35.99 22.37 0.79
CA HIS A 614 37.26 22.42 1.51
C HIS A 614 38.39 21.91 0.62
N GLU A 615 39.29 22.81 0.25
CA GLU A 615 40.46 22.46 -0.52
C GLU A 615 41.47 21.65 0.30
N PHE A 616 42.20 20.78 -0.38
CA PHE A 616 43.38 20.15 0.21
C PHE A 616 44.51 21.17 0.28
N VAL A 617 44.92 21.52 1.49
CA VAL A 617 45.96 22.52 1.78
C VAL A 617 47.20 21.87 2.42
N LYS A 618 48.31 22.62 2.44
CA LYS A 618 49.61 22.15 2.98
C LYS A 618 49.51 21.68 4.42
N GLU A 619 48.71 22.38 5.21
CA GLU A 619 48.48 22.10 6.62
C GLU A 619 47.90 20.70 6.81
N ASN A 620 47.00 20.25 5.93
CA ASN A 620 46.44 18.89 6.02
C ASN A 620 47.53 17.81 5.88
N ALA A 621 48.49 18.05 4.99
CA ALA A 621 49.57 17.12 4.69
C ALA A 621 50.65 17.10 5.79
N ALA A 622 50.99 18.26 6.36
CA ALA A 622 52.18 18.44 7.21
C ALA A 622 53.47 17.89 6.57
N ASP A 623 53.55 17.88 5.25
CA ASP A 623 54.67 17.43 4.41
C ASP A 623 54.54 18.08 3.02
N ASP A 624 55.47 18.96 2.66
CA ASP A 624 55.44 19.71 1.40
C ASP A 624 55.58 18.81 0.16
N ASN A 625 56.39 17.75 0.24
CA ASN A 625 56.60 16.85 -0.89
C ASN A 625 55.34 16.03 -1.17
N TYR A 626 54.75 15.48 -0.11
CA TYR A 626 53.48 14.79 -0.19
C TYR A 626 52.37 15.71 -0.69
N TYR A 627 52.27 16.93 -0.15
CA TYR A 627 51.29 17.92 -0.59
C TYR A 627 51.43 18.20 -2.08
N ASN A 628 52.63 18.55 -2.56
CA ASN A 628 52.85 18.87 -3.96
C ASN A 628 52.51 17.69 -4.88
N TYR A 629 52.82 16.46 -4.45
CA TYR A 629 52.52 15.24 -5.20
C TYR A 629 51.01 15.01 -5.35
N VAL A 630 50.28 14.99 -4.24
CA VAL A 630 48.83 14.73 -4.23
C VAL A 630 48.06 15.89 -4.87
N SER A 631 48.45 17.14 -4.62
CA SER A 631 47.84 18.32 -5.22
C SER A 631 47.98 18.34 -6.75
N LYS A 632 49.11 17.88 -7.29
CA LYS A 632 49.28 17.75 -8.75
C LYS A 632 48.28 16.77 -9.37
N TRP A 633 48.01 15.65 -8.69
CA TRP A 633 47.01 14.68 -9.13
C TRP A 633 45.59 15.25 -8.98
N LEU A 634 45.23 15.80 -7.81
CA LEU A 634 43.92 16.38 -7.56
C LEU A 634 43.58 17.50 -8.55
N ASN A 635 44.53 18.40 -8.86
CA ASN A 635 44.30 19.47 -9.84
C ASN A 635 43.93 18.97 -11.23
N ARG A 636 44.33 17.74 -11.59
CA ARG A 636 44.02 17.13 -12.89
C ARG A 636 42.76 16.25 -12.85
N LYS A 637 42.54 15.53 -11.75
CA LYS A 637 41.55 14.45 -11.65
C LYS A 637 40.31 14.79 -10.83
N LYS A 638 40.35 15.85 -10.02
CA LYS A 638 39.22 16.29 -9.18
C LYS A 638 38.04 16.74 -10.05
N LYS A 639 36.86 16.24 -9.74
CA LYS A 639 35.57 16.67 -10.24
C LYS A 639 34.63 17.00 -9.08
N VAL A 640 33.77 17.99 -9.29
CA VAL A 640 32.70 18.38 -8.38
C VAL A 640 31.45 18.50 -9.23
N PHE A 641 30.32 18.00 -8.71
CA PHE A 641 29.05 18.01 -9.43
C PHE A 641 27.98 18.70 -8.59
N PHE A 642 27.23 19.60 -9.21
CA PHE A 642 26.04 20.25 -8.63
C PHE A 642 24.74 19.77 -9.27
N ASP A 643 24.82 18.89 -10.27
CA ASP A 643 23.69 18.20 -10.89
C ASP A 643 23.91 16.68 -10.74
N THR A 644 22.91 15.97 -10.21
CA THR A 644 23.01 14.53 -9.95
C THR A 644 22.93 13.69 -11.22
N ASN A 645 22.32 14.17 -12.31
CA ASN A 645 22.31 13.47 -13.59
C ASN A 645 23.70 13.55 -14.24
N GLU A 646 24.35 14.72 -14.22
CA GLU A 646 25.72 14.87 -14.72
C GLU A 646 26.68 13.96 -13.95
N TRP A 647 26.56 13.94 -12.62
CA TRP A 647 27.36 13.04 -11.79
C TRP A 647 27.06 11.58 -12.13
N LYS A 648 25.78 11.20 -12.24
CA LYS A 648 25.36 9.84 -12.58
C LYS A 648 25.92 9.41 -13.94
N ASP A 649 25.87 10.29 -14.94
CA ASP A 649 26.38 10.03 -16.28
C ASP A 649 27.91 9.90 -16.30
N TYR A 650 28.62 10.75 -15.56
CA TYR A 650 30.06 10.61 -15.39
C TYR A 650 30.44 9.26 -14.76
N MET A 651 29.67 8.81 -13.77
CA MET A 651 29.92 7.52 -13.11
C MET A 651 29.84 6.32 -14.06
N LYS A 652 29.06 6.38 -15.15
CA LYS A 652 28.99 5.30 -16.16
C LYS A 652 30.33 4.98 -16.83
N GLY A 653 31.30 5.90 -16.76
CA GLY A 653 32.64 5.71 -17.30
C GLY A 653 33.52 4.75 -16.49
N PHE A 654 33.08 4.28 -15.32
CA PHE A 654 33.90 3.53 -14.37
C PHE A 654 33.39 2.09 -14.17
N GLN A 655 34.29 1.22 -13.70
CA GLN A 655 33.99 -0.18 -13.35
C GLN A 655 33.90 -0.39 -11.84
N PHE A 656 34.47 0.54 -11.06
CA PHE A 656 34.54 0.43 -9.60
C PHE A 656 34.62 1.81 -8.95
N SER A 657 34.08 1.94 -7.74
CA SER A 657 34.26 3.13 -6.90
C SER A 657 34.72 2.76 -5.49
N MET A 658 35.58 3.57 -4.89
CA MET A 658 36.04 3.33 -3.53
C MET A 658 36.33 4.61 -2.77
N GLY A 659 36.06 4.60 -1.48
CA GLY A 659 36.40 5.72 -0.59
C GLY A 659 35.43 5.90 0.57
N PRO A 660 35.71 6.87 1.46
CA PRO A 660 34.94 7.06 2.68
C PRO A 660 33.67 7.91 2.54
N ARG A 661 33.37 8.48 1.35
CA ARG A 661 32.11 9.21 1.15
C ARG A 661 31.00 8.27 0.75
N PHE A 662 30.05 8.09 1.67
CA PHE A 662 28.85 7.31 1.43
C PHE A 662 28.16 7.67 0.10
N HIS A 663 27.82 8.94 -0.14
CA HIS A 663 27.13 9.34 -1.37
C HIS A 663 27.99 9.29 -2.63
N GLY A 664 29.32 9.35 -2.50
CA GLY A 664 30.22 9.14 -3.64
C GLY A 664 30.10 7.72 -4.18
N ASN A 665 30.09 6.75 -3.28
CA ASN A 665 29.91 5.34 -3.62
C ASN A 665 28.46 5.03 -4.04
N VAL A 666 27.45 5.64 -3.41
CA VAL A 666 26.04 5.45 -3.81
C VAL A 666 25.78 5.87 -5.26
N MET A 667 26.47 6.90 -5.76
CA MET A 667 26.37 7.31 -7.17
C MET A 667 26.90 6.23 -8.14
N ALA A 668 27.87 5.42 -7.72
CA ALA A 668 28.27 4.23 -8.46
C ALA A 668 27.13 3.19 -8.47
N LEU A 669 26.51 2.95 -7.31
CA LEU A 669 25.41 1.99 -7.17
C LEU A 669 24.17 2.36 -7.99
N TRP A 670 23.88 3.66 -8.16
CA TRP A 670 22.83 4.13 -9.07
C TRP A 670 23.06 3.74 -10.53
N ASN A 671 24.31 3.45 -10.90
CA ASN A 671 24.71 2.94 -12.21
C ASN A 671 24.99 1.43 -12.21
N ARG A 672 24.65 0.72 -11.11
CA ARG A 672 24.95 -0.70 -10.90
C ARG A 672 26.46 -1.02 -10.93
N ILE A 673 27.30 -0.02 -10.64
CA ILE A 673 28.74 -0.16 -10.53
C ILE A 673 29.07 -0.53 -9.07
N PRO A 674 29.79 -1.64 -8.82
CA PRO A 674 30.16 -2.02 -7.46
C PRO A 674 31.05 -0.95 -6.82
N ALA A 675 30.88 -0.77 -5.51
CA ALA A 675 31.71 0.13 -4.73
C ALA A 675 32.20 -0.52 -3.44
N LEU A 676 33.40 -0.16 -2.99
CA LEU A 676 33.90 -0.51 -1.66
C LEU A 676 33.87 0.71 -0.76
N PHE A 677 33.04 0.66 0.28
CA PHE A 677 32.92 1.75 1.25
C PHE A 677 34.09 1.69 2.24
N MET A 678 34.52 2.86 2.74
CA MET A 678 35.53 2.94 3.80
C MET A 678 34.95 3.68 5.01
N SER A 679 34.86 3.05 6.18
CA SER A 679 34.39 3.75 7.37
C SER A 679 35.53 4.52 8.04
N ILE A 680 35.22 5.75 8.44
CA ILE A 680 36.08 6.65 9.23
C ILE A 680 35.34 7.24 10.45
N ASP A 681 34.02 7.03 10.51
CA ASP A 681 33.14 7.52 11.55
C ASP A 681 31.94 6.56 11.72
N SER A 682 31.22 6.73 12.83
CA SER A 682 30.05 5.89 13.14
C SER A 682 28.91 6.07 12.14
N ARG A 683 28.78 7.24 11.51
CA ARG A 683 27.69 7.58 10.59
C ARG A 683 27.76 6.78 9.29
N THR A 684 28.94 6.69 8.70
CA THR A 684 29.15 5.90 7.47
C THR A 684 29.06 4.42 7.79
N GLU A 685 29.67 3.99 8.91
CA GLU A 685 29.63 2.60 9.35
C GLU A 685 28.21 2.10 9.64
N GLU A 686 27.38 2.94 10.27
CA GLU A 686 25.99 2.63 10.56
C GLU A 686 25.17 2.36 9.29
N LEU A 687 25.37 3.16 8.24
CA LEU A 687 24.65 2.98 6.97
C LEU A 687 25.09 1.71 6.26
N VAL A 688 26.40 1.48 6.12
CA VAL A 688 26.91 0.30 5.41
C VAL A 688 26.51 -0.98 6.15
N ARG A 689 26.48 -0.97 7.48
CA ARG A 689 25.96 -2.08 8.28
C ARG A 689 24.47 -2.29 8.11
N TYR A 690 23.65 -1.24 8.12
CA TYR A 690 22.20 -1.37 7.96
C TYR A 690 21.82 -1.97 6.60
N PHE A 691 22.49 -1.54 5.54
CA PHE A 691 22.25 -2.05 4.19
C PHE A 691 23.04 -3.31 3.86
N GLU A 692 23.96 -3.73 4.73
CA GLU A 692 24.89 -4.85 4.48
C GLU A 692 25.74 -4.62 3.21
N LEU A 693 26.18 -3.38 3.01
CA LEU A 693 27.11 -2.99 1.95
C LEU A 693 28.54 -3.41 2.29
N PRO A 694 29.35 -3.81 1.29
CA PRO A 694 30.74 -4.15 1.54
C PRO A 694 31.54 -2.92 1.94
N TYR A 695 32.30 -3.06 3.03
CA TYR A 695 33.14 -1.99 3.53
C TYR A 695 34.37 -2.52 4.28
N ILE A 696 35.38 -1.66 4.38
CA ILE A 696 36.53 -1.81 5.29
C ILE A 696 36.65 -0.57 6.18
N LYS A 697 37.39 -0.65 7.27
CA LYS A 697 37.84 0.56 7.99
C LYS A 697 38.99 1.21 7.22
N MET A 698 39.09 2.54 7.26
CA MET A 698 40.26 3.23 6.69
C MET A 698 41.58 2.75 7.31
N SER A 699 41.55 2.24 8.55
CA SER A 699 42.71 1.63 9.21
C SER A 699 43.17 0.30 8.61
N GLU A 700 42.33 -0.37 7.84
CA GLU A 700 42.59 -1.67 7.20
C GLU A 700 43.08 -1.52 5.75
N PHE A 701 43.14 -0.29 5.24
CA PHE A 701 43.66 -0.02 3.90
C PHE A 701 45.18 -0.25 3.84
N ASP A 702 45.61 -1.03 2.85
CA ASP A 702 47.02 -1.38 2.56
C ASP A 702 47.40 -0.98 1.13
N GLU A 703 48.23 0.04 0.99
CA GLU A 703 48.69 0.58 -0.30
C GLU A 703 49.50 -0.43 -1.15
N ASN A 704 49.96 -1.53 -0.56
CA ASN A 704 50.70 -2.58 -1.28
C ASN A 704 49.78 -3.58 -1.98
N GLN A 705 48.49 -3.60 -1.66
CA GLN A 705 47.54 -4.49 -2.32
C GLN A 705 47.15 -3.97 -3.71
N PRO A 706 46.95 -4.86 -4.69
CA PRO A 706 46.49 -4.48 -6.02
C PRO A 706 44.99 -4.11 -5.99
N ILE A 707 44.47 -3.49 -7.05
CA ILE A 707 43.08 -3.01 -7.06
C ILE A 707 42.06 -4.15 -7.03
N GLU A 708 42.44 -5.30 -7.61
CA GLU A 708 41.69 -6.53 -7.64
C GLU A 708 41.40 -7.04 -6.22
N TYR A 709 42.32 -6.87 -5.27
CA TYR A 709 42.09 -7.21 -3.87
C TYR A 709 40.90 -6.43 -3.29
N TYR A 710 40.86 -5.12 -3.53
CA TYR A 710 39.76 -4.26 -3.05
C TYR A 710 38.46 -4.50 -3.81
N TYR A 711 38.54 -4.83 -5.10
CA TYR A 711 37.38 -5.23 -5.89
C TYR A 711 36.76 -6.53 -5.38
N GLU A 712 37.60 -7.49 -4.98
CA GLU A 712 37.12 -8.75 -4.40
C GLU A 712 36.44 -8.56 -3.05
N LEU A 713 36.94 -7.64 -2.21
CA LEU A 713 36.27 -7.26 -0.95
C LEU A 713 34.91 -6.57 -1.16
N ALA A 714 34.61 -6.08 -2.35
CA ALA A 714 33.31 -5.50 -2.69
C ALA A 714 32.25 -6.59 -2.94
N ASP A 715 32.03 -7.47 -1.95
CA ASP A 715 31.04 -8.54 -1.99
C ASP A 715 29.64 -8.00 -1.67
N TYR A 716 28.74 -8.06 -2.64
CA TYR A 716 27.35 -7.60 -2.54
C TYR A 716 26.37 -8.73 -2.20
N THR A 717 26.82 -9.93 -1.83
CA THR A 717 25.95 -11.10 -1.58
C THR A 717 24.87 -10.81 -0.54
N GLU A 718 25.24 -10.26 0.63
CA GLU A 718 24.28 -9.92 1.70
C GLU A 718 23.36 -8.77 1.29
N PHE A 719 23.93 -7.66 0.79
CA PHE A 719 23.16 -6.53 0.24
C PHE A 719 22.10 -7.01 -0.75
N ASN A 720 22.49 -7.77 -1.77
CA ASN A 720 21.59 -8.24 -2.83
C ASN A 720 20.48 -9.16 -2.28
N SER A 721 20.78 -9.95 -1.24
CA SER A 721 19.81 -10.86 -0.62
C SER A 721 18.79 -10.13 0.24
N ASN A 722 19.18 -9.05 0.89
CA ASN A 722 18.38 -8.40 1.94
C ASN A 722 17.85 -7.01 1.58
N PHE A 723 18.35 -6.36 0.52
CA PHE A 723 17.94 -5.01 0.12
C PHE A 723 16.43 -4.86 -0.05
N LYS A 724 15.77 -5.88 -0.62
CA LYS A 724 14.30 -5.91 -0.78
C LYS A 724 13.57 -5.70 0.54
N LEU A 725 14.06 -6.30 1.63
CA LEU A 725 13.46 -6.14 2.95
C LEU A 725 13.66 -4.71 3.49
N LYS A 726 14.83 -4.11 3.26
CA LYS A 726 15.12 -2.72 3.67
C LYS A 726 14.23 -1.74 2.89
N TYR A 727 14.07 -1.94 1.58
CA TYR A 727 13.14 -1.19 0.74
C TYR A 727 11.69 -1.29 1.26
N LEU A 728 11.21 -2.48 1.60
CA LEU A 728 9.86 -2.67 2.16
C LEU A 728 9.68 -1.96 3.51
N LYS A 729 10.69 -1.98 4.39
CA LYS A 729 10.69 -1.22 5.65
C LYS A 729 10.60 0.29 5.40
N TYR A 730 11.38 0.81 4.45
CA TYR A 730 11.30 2.22 4.05
C TYR A 730 9.90 2.59 3.51
N MET A 731 9.31 1.76 2.64
CA MET A 731 7.96 2.00 2.14
C MET A 731 6.90 1.94 3.25
N GLN A 732 7.08 1.07 4.24
CA GLN A 732 6.20 1.02 5.41
C GLN A 732 6.32 2.30 6.25
N PHE A 733 7.54 2.78 6.51
CA PHE A 733 7.79 4.04 7.20
C PHE A 733 7.11 5.23 6.53
N LEU A 734 7.22 5.34 5.21
CA LEU A 734 6.55 6.41 4.43
C LEU A 734 5.02 6.38 4.61
N ARG A 735 4.42 5.18 4.54
CA ARG A 735 2.99 4.98 4.73
C ARG A 735 2.53 5.35 6.15
N LYS A 736 3.27 4.93 7.18
CA LYS A 736 2.96 5.27 8.58
C LYS A 736 2.98 6.79 8.80
N ASN A 737 3.79 7.53 8.02
CA ASN A 737 3.89 8.99 8.07
C ASN A 737 2.96 9.75 7.10
N ASN A 738 2.03 9.06 6.42
CA ASN A 738 1.15 9.65 5.40
C ASN A 738 1.90 10.29 4.21
N ILE A 739 3.12 9.84 3.91
CA ILE A 739 3.86 10.25 2.71
C ILE A 739 3.61 9.15 1.66
N VAL A 740 2.56 9.31 0.86
CA VAL A 740 2.11 8.29 -0.10
C VAL A 740 2.08 8.88 -1.51
N LYS A 741 2.84 8.28 -2.42
CA LYS A 741 2.86 8.63 -3.85
C LYS A 741 1.55 8.31 -4.56
#